data_AF-A0A1Z4R2J0-F1
#
_entry.id   AF-A0A1Z4R2J0-F1
#
_cell.length_a   1.000
_cell.length_b   1.000
_cell.length_c   1.000
_cell.angle_alpha   90.00
_cell.angle_beta   90.00
_cell.angle_gamma   90.00
#
_symmetry.space_group_name_H-M   'P 1'
#
loop_
_entity.id
_entity.type
_entity.pdbx_description
1 polymer ?
#
loop_
_entity_poly.entity_id
_entity_poly.type
_entity_poly.pdbx_seq_one_letter_code
_entity_poly.pdbx_strand_id
1 'polypeptide(L)'
;MTAKAIMRVGKLKSLGSVGGSEKHTARLQDTPNADPHKENIRILGNNDDPSLEEIVLAKISDNTKHKPRKDAVLCSEIFLSASPEYFRPHDPSEAGKWDDSLMWNFANASKKWLQDNFGDKCVRAELHLDESTPHIHAYIVPLNDKTKQLSHKAMFGGDGRQASIKLSKFQDSYAKALAPLGIERGVKGSQATHTKVKEYYEAVNKEPLTLELDRLAPKQGETAQQLFERIKSDSAIQSVNHQLADRNRMIGLEKRASRSAIASEKLRQQLENRVEELESENFYWKQEADQLRDLPLEDVAWHLGLDKADKGENRWKGLGQVININGSKWYDFSAEKGGGGAIDLVMHVTGCNFRQSLAWLCDRFGEEGILRASRAKVEAQATKIVATEPAPQFVLPVEDRSKWLGAKNYLTEKRGLPENFVDGLHSKGWIYADEQQNAVFTMRELPTGAAQTASRGVTRSPNVDIESSTTGAISLGDEATTGAFLRGTRGEDNTFMGYASGSKRTEGWFYFHFGGKATDEIEKVIICKSPIDAISCCALSLAVSSGVPEIRMMFLAVDSLKSLPLNFLKDMPAITVAYGNDDGGRNRAKAIKELLPQTVIKQSKAADWNTELLEYERQNLVKTHQGEKKKSRGLER
;
A
#
# COMPACT_ATOMS: atom_id res chain seq x y z
N MET A 1 26.93 13.19 28.89
CA MET A 1 26.24 11.89 28.85
C MET A 1 24.79 12.13 29.24
N THR A 2 23.80 11.57 28.55
CA THR A 2 22.40 11.73 28.94
C THR A 2 22.07 10.77 30.08
N ALA A 3 21.46 11.31 31.14
CA ALA A 3 21.06 10.53 32.31
C ALA A 3 19.98 9.50 31.95
N LYS A 4 20.02 8.33 32.57
CA LYS A 4 19.09 7.22 32.31
C LYS A 4 18.21 6.91 33.52
N ALA A 5 16.94 6.62 33.25
CA ALA A 5 15.98 6.17 34.25
C ALA A 5 16.27 4.70 34.65
N ILE A 6 16.33 4.44 35.95
CA ILE A 6 16.57 3.11 36.52
C ILE A 6 15.32 2.68 37.28
N MET A 7 14.69 1.59 36.82
CA MET A 7 13.51 1.01 37.44
C MET A 7 13.65 -0.51 37.49
N ARG A 8 13.46 -1.10 38.68
CA ARG A 8 13.47 -2.55 38.89
C ARG A 8 12.34 -2.98 39.81
N VAL A 9 11.82 -4.18 39.60
CA VAL A 9 10.83 -4.81 40.47
C VAL A 9 11.42 -6.06 41.13
N GLY A 10 11.34 -6.14 42.46
CA GLY A 10 11.65 -7.30 43.30
C GLY A 10 10.37 -7.98 43.82
N LYS A 11 10.44 -9.30 44.07
CA LYS A 11 9.30 -10.11 44.57
C LYS A 11 9.54 -10.47 46.03
N LEU A 12 8.65 -10.05 46.93
CA LEU A 12 8.68 -10.42 48.36
C LEU A 12 7.58 -11.46 48.63
N LYS A 13 7.97 -12.71 48.88
CA LYS A 13 7.07 -13.88 48.96
C LYS A 13 6.72 -14.30 50.38
N SER A 14 7.40 -13.75 51.39
CA SER A 14 7.21 -14.10 52.80
C SER A 14 7.19 -12.85 53.66
N LEU A 15 6.53 -12.91 54.82
CA LEU A 15 6.58 -11.81 55.79
C LEU A 15 8.01 -11.53 56.22
N GLY A 16 8.82 -12.56 56.50
CA GLY A 16 10.25 -12.39 56.77
C GLY A 16 11.05 -11.70 55.67
N SER A 17 10.69 -11.86 54.38
CA SER A 17 11.31 -11.08 53.30
C SER A 17 10.81 -9.63 53.24
N VAL A 18 9.58 -9.37 53.67
CA VAL A 18 9.02 -8.00 53.79
C VAL A 18 9.67 -7.27 54.96
N GLY A 19 9.69 -7.88 56.16
CA GLY A 19 10.39 -7.33 57.32
C GLY A 19 11.89 -7.25 57.14
N GLY A 20 12.52 -8.19 56.43
CA GLY A 20 13.95 -8.11 56.08
C GLY A 20 14.26 -6.90 55.17
N SER A 21 13.41 -6.65 54.18
CA SER A 21 13.51 -5.46 53.31
C SER A 21 13.30 -4.18 54.11
N GLU A 22 12.28 -4.15 54.98
CA GLU A 22 12.02 -3.04 55.88
C GLU A 22 13.19 -2.78 56.82
N LYS A 23 13.76 -3.79 57.47
CA LYS A 23 14.91 -3.62 58.37
C LYS A 23 16.11 -3.01 57.67
N HIS A 24 16.34 -3.35 56.40
CA HIS A 24 17.37 -2.73 55.59
C HIS A 24 17.03 -1.27 55.23
N THR A 25 15.77 -0.99 54.88
CA THR A 25 15.28 0.32 54.40
C THR A 25 15.14 1.34 55.55
N ALA A 26 14.67 0.88 56.71
CA ALA A 26 14.51 1.64 57.95
C ALA A 26 15.77 1.59 58.86
N ARG A 27 16.88 1.02 58.36
CA ARG A 27 18.19 0.94 59.05
C ARG A 27 18.14 0.31 60.46
N LEU A 28 17.28 -0.68 60.64
CA LEU A 28 17.19 -1.51 61.85
C LEU A 28 18.26 -2.62 61.88
N GLN A 29 19.11 -2.69 60.86
CA GLN A 29 20.26 -3.59 60.74
C GLN A 29 21.47 -2.78 60.24
N ASP A 30 22.66 -3.13 60.75
CA ASP A 30 23.92 -2.51 60.34
C ASP A 30 24.15 -2.67 58.82
N THR A 31 24.39 -1.55 58.15
CA THR A 31 24.55 -1.45 56.68
C THR A 31 25.83 -0.68 56.37
N PRO A 32 26.95 -1.38 56.08
CA PRO A 32 28.29 -0.77 55.98
C PRO A 32 28.46 0.37 54.97
N ASN A 33 27.55 0.48 53.99
CA ASN A 33 27.62 1.47 52.91
C ASN A 33 26.67 2.67 53.14
N ALA A 34 25.93 2.71 54.25
CA ALA A 34 25.03 3.81 54.60
C ALA A 34 25.71 4.78 55.58
N ASP A 35 25.56 6.08 55.33
CA ASP A 35 26.03 7.14 56.22
C ASP A 35 25.05 7.32 57.41
N PRO A 36 25.45 7.00 58.66
CA PRO A 36 24.56 7.07 59.83
C PRO A 36 24.08 8.48 60.17
N HIS A 37 24.70 9.52 59.60
CA HIS A 37 24.35 10.92 59.86
C HIS A 37 23.34 11.49 58.87
N LYS A 38 22.86 10.70 57.91
CA LYS A 38 21.88 11.11 56.90
C LYS A 38 20.55 10.40 57.12
N GLU A 39 19.47 11.17 57.11
CA GLU A 39 18.12 10.64 57.28
C GLU A 39 17.42 10.36 55.95
N ASN A 40 16.68 9.26 55.90
CA ASN A 40 15.85 8.88 54.75
C ASN A 40 14.47 9.52 54.85
N ILE A 41 13.89 9.86 53.71
CA ILE A 41 12.63 10.63 53.64
C ILE A 41 11.49 9.73 53.18
N ARG A 42 10.44 9.60 53.99
CA ARG A 42 9.21 8.92 53.57
C ARG A 42 8.38 9.84 52.66
N ILE A 43 8.17 9.42 51.41
CA ILE A 43 7.46 10.22 50.40
C ILE A 43 6.01 9.75 50.19
N LEU A 44 5.70 8.49 50.53
CA LEU A 44 4.35 7.90 50.57
C LEU A 44 4.21 7.00 51.81
N GLY A 45 3.05 7.08 52.48
CA GLY A 45 2.79 6.48 53.80
C GLY A 45 2.90 7.51 54.93
N ASN A 46 2.39 7.19 56.12
CA ASN A 46 2.50 8.05 57.30
C ASN A 46 3.71 7.65 58.16
N ASN A 47 4.29 8.60 58.88
CA ASN A 47 5.44 8.30 59.76
C ASN A 47 5.05 7.43 60.96
N ASP A 48 3.81 7.52 61.43
CA ASP A 48 3.26 6.74 62.55
C ASP A 48 2.68 5.38 62.12
N ASP A 49 2.86 4.99 60.85
CA ASP A 49 2.35 3.72 60.36
C ASP A 49 3.04 2.54 61.08
N PRO A 50 2.31 1.42 61.31
CA PRO A 50 2.88 0.21 61.90
C PRO A 50 3.93 -0.44 61.00
N SER A 51 4.49 -1.57 61.43
CA SER A 51 5.48 -2.31 60.63
C SER A 51 4.97 -2.58 59.20
N LEU A 52 5.86 -2.60 58.21
CA LEU A 52 5.49 -2.85 56.81
C LEU A 52 4.74 -4.17 56.66
N GLU A 53 5.12 -5.18 57.47
CA GLU A 53 4.43 -6.45 57.54
C GLU A 53 2.96 -6.28 57.91
N GLU A 54 2.65 -5.51 58.94
CA GLU A 54 1.29 -5.23 59.39
C GLU A 54 0.49 -4.44 58.36
N ILE A 55 1.08 -3.41 57.74
CA ILE A 55 0.41 -2.63 56.69
C ILE A 55 0.07 -3.51 55.49
N VAL A 56 1.01 -4.33 55.03
CA VAL A 56 0.79 -5.25 53.90
C VAL A 56 -0.28 -6.28 54.26
N LEU A 57 -0.25 -6.83 55.48
CA LEU A 57 -1.27 -7.78 55.94
C LEU A 57 -2.65 -7.15 56.05
N ALA A 58 -2.78 -5.96 56.64
CA ALA A 58 -4.02 -5.21 56.74
C ALA A 58 -4.58 -4.92 55.34
N LYS A 59 -3.75 -4.43 54.41
CA LYS A 59 -4.17 -4.18 53.03
C LYS A 59 -4.68 -5.45 52.34
N ILE A 60 -4.03 -6.60 52.59
CA ILE A 60 -4.47 -7.91 52.07
C ILE A 60 -5.78 -8.35 52.72
N SER A 61 -5.93 -8.26 54.04
CA SER A 61 -7.15 -8.69 54.74
C SER A 61 -8.36 -7.87 54.34
N ASP A 62 -8.19 -6.56 54.18
CA ASP A 62 -9.27 -5.64 53.85
C ASP A 62 -9.79 -5.84 52.42
N ASN A 63 -8.93 -6.35 51.52
CA ASN A 63 -9.22 -6.44 50.09
C ASN A 63 -9.36 -7.86 49.56
N THR A 64 -9.05 -8.91 50.35
CA THR A 64 -9.10 -10.30 49.90
C THR A 64 -9.95 -11.16 50.83
N LYS A 65 -10.89 -11.93 50.25
CA LYS A 65 -11.80 -12.81 51.02
C LYS A 65 -11.17 -14.14 51.44
N HIS A 66 -10.05 -14.52 50.82
CA HIS A 66 -9.42 -15.83 51.00
C HIS A 66 -7.95 -15.67 51.33
N LYS A 67 -7.45 -16.56 52.19
CA LYS A 67 -6.04 -16.61 52.58
C LYS A 67 -5.14 -16.73 51.34
N PRO A 68 -4.08 -15.90 51.21
CA PRO A 68 -3.12 -16.02 50.11
C PRO A 68 -2.50 -17.42 50.02
N ARG A 69 -2.24 -17.88 48.79
CA ARG A 69 -1.47 -19.11 48.53
C ARG A 69 -0.07 -19.02 49.15
N LYS A 70 0.50 -20.17 49.55
CA LYS A 70 1.78 -20.24 50.27
C LYS A 70 2.97 -19.62 49.53
N ASP A 71 2.93 -19.60 48.20
CA ASP A 71 3.95 -19.04 47.32
C ASP A 71 3.51 -17.72 46.65
N ALA A 72 2.46 -17.08 47.19
CA ALA A 72 2.01 -15.77 46.74
C ALA A 72 3.13 -14.74 46.93
N VAL A 73 3.26 -13.83 45.97
CA VAL A 73 4.01 -12.60 46.19
C VAL A 73 3.11 -11.68 47.02
N LEU A 74 3.48 -11.47 48.28
CA LEU A 74 2.72 -10.67 49.24
C LEU A 74 2.90 -9.18 48.95
N CYS A 75 4.14 -8.78 48.63
CA CYS A 75 4.50 -7.42 48.29
C CYS A 75 5.53 -7.42 47.15
N SER A 76 5.49 -6.39 46.31
CA SER A 76 6.47 -6.14 45.25
C SER A 76 7.22 -4.87 45.57
N GLU A 77 8.53 -4.96 45.60
CA GLU A 77 9.40 -3.81 45.83
C GLU A 77 9.77 -3.21 44.49
N ILE A 78 9.56 -1.90 44.31
CA ILE A 78 10.03 -1.17 43.14
C ILE A 78 11.19 -0.28 43.57
N PHE A 79 12.34 -0.52 42.97
CA PHE A 79 13.52 0.34 43.08
C PHE A 79 13.47 1.37 41.95
N LEU A 80 13.56 2.66 42.30
CA LEU A 80 13.59 3.78 41.39
C LEU A 80 14.84 4.63 41.61
N SER A 81 15.57 4.95 40.56
CA SER A 81 16.70 5.89 40.61
C SER A 81 16.97 6.48 39.21
N ALA A 82 17.98 7.34 39.12
CA ALA A 82 18.51 7.85 37.87
C ALA A 82 20.04 7.68 37.87
N SER A 83 20.66 7.80 36.70
CA SER A 83 22.13 7.74 36.61
C SER A 83 22.79 8.90 37.41
N PRO A 84 23.98 8.69 38.01
CA PRO A 84 24.64 9.70 38.85
C PRO A 84 24.81 11.07 38.19
N GLU A 85 24.95 11.11 36.85
CA GLU A 85 25.11 12.33 36.06
C GLU A 85 23.91 13.27 36.16
N TYR A 86 22.71 12.76 36.49
CA TYR A 86 21.55 13.60 36.75
C TYR A 86 21.67 14.33 38.08
N PHE A 87 22.01 13.61 39.15
CA PHE A 87 22.12 14.18 40.49
C PHE A 87 23.37 15.03 40.67
N ARG A 88 24.39 14.80 39.83
CA ARG A 88 25.69 15.49 39.85
C ARG A 88 26.12 15.85 38.43
N PRO A 89 25.54 16.91 37.83
CA PRO A 89 25.89 17.31 36.48
C PRO A 89 27.33 17.79 36.34
N HIS A 90 27.94 18.29 37.43
CA HIS A 90 29.31 18.83 37.42
C HIS A 90 30.39 17.77 37.71
N ASP A 91 30.12 16.81 38.61
CA ASP A 91 31.04 15.71 38.91
C ASP A 91 30.29 14.42 39.30
N PRO A 92 30.02 13.53 38.34
CA PRO A 92 29.32 12.27 38.58
C PRO A 92 30.05 11.32 39.57
N SER A 93 31.35 11.51 39.78
CA SER A 93 32.18 10.60 40.58
C SER A 93 32.10 10.84 42.11
N GLU A 94 31.60 12.00 42.55
CA GLU A 94 31.50 12.35 43.98
C GLU A 94 30.34 11.63 44.70
N ALA A 95 30.51 10.32 44.97
CA ALA A 95 29.56 9.51 45.73
C ALA A 95 29.10 10.19 47.04
N GLY A 96 27.79 10.12 47.33
CA GLY A 96 27.18 10.71 48.53
C GLY A 96 26.86 12.22 48.47
N LYS A 97 27.21 12.94 47.40
CA LYS A 97 26.72 14.32 47.17
C LYS A 97 25.60 14.36 46.12
N TRP A 98 24.80 15.40 46.05
CA TRP A 98 23.83 15.62 44.96
C TRP A 98 23.37 17.07 44.98
N ASP A 99 22.73 17.51 43.89
CA ASP A 99 21.98 18.76 43.86
C ASP A 99 20.58 18.54 44.48
N ASP A 100 20.25 19.29 45.52
CA ASP A 100 18.99 19.15 46.25
C ASP A 100 17.76 19.46 45.38
N SER A 101 17.86 20.40 44.45
CA SER A 101 16.74 20.75 43.56
C SER A 101 16.44 19.62 42.57
N LEU A 102 17.49 19.02 42.00
CA LEU A 102 17.36 17.89 41.07
C LEU A 102 16.86 16.64 41.79
N MET A 103 17.33 16.41 43.02
CA MET A 103 16.88 15.33 43.89
C MET A 103 15.38 15.45 44.20
N TRP A 104 14.90 16.63 44.62
CA TRP A 104 13.47 16.84 44.88
C TRP A 104 12.61 16.74 43.61
N ASN A 105 13.09 17.25 42.47
CA ASN A 105 12.40 17.09 41.19
C ASN A 105 12.23 15.61 40.81
N PHE A 106 13.28 14.81 40.96
CA PHE A 106 13.23 13.36 40.76
C PHE A 106 12.26 12.67 41.73
N ALA A 107 12.33 13.03 43.02
CA ALA A 107 11.49 12.45 44.05
C ALA A 107 10.00 12.75 43.81
N ASN A 108 9.67 13.99 43.44
CA ASN A 108 8.30 14.41 43.14
C ASN A 108 7.75 13.74 41.88
N ALA A 109 8.54 13.66 40.80
CA ALA A 109 8.14 12.98 39.57
C ALA A 109 7.93 11.47 39.80
N SER A 110 8.82 10.83 40.58
CA SER A 110 8.72 9.42 40.94
C SER A 110 7.51 9.14 41.85
N LYS A 111 7.27 10.00 42.84
CA LYS A 111 6.08 9.93 43.71
C LYS A 111 4.80 10.03 42.91
N LYS A 112 4.70 11.00 42.01
CA LYS A 112 3.53 11.17 41.14
C LYS A 112 3.31 9.94 40.26
N TRP A 113 4.37 9.42 39.64
CA TRP A 113 4.27 8.21 38.83
C TRP A 113 3.79 6.99 39.63
N LEU A 114 4.27 6.81 40.87
CA LEU A 114 3.81 5.74 41.77
C LEU A 114 2.31 5.88 42.08
N GLN A 115 1.84 7.11 42.37
CA GLN A 115 0.43 7.39 42.62
C GLN A 115 -0.44 7.15 41.39
N ASP A 116 -0.03 7.63 40.21
CA ASP A 116 -0.79 7.49 38.96
C ASP A 116 -0.90 6.03 38.50
N ASN A 117 0.15 5.20 38.72
CA ASN A 117 0.19 3.82 38.23
C ASN A 117 -0.34 2.79 39.25
N PHE A 118 -0.11 3.02 40.54
CA PHE A 118 -0.43 2.03 41.59
C PHE A 118 -1.43 2.54 42.62
N GLY A 119 -1.60 3.86 42.75
CA GLY A 119 -2.57 4.46 43.66
C GLY A 119 -2.45 3.93 45.08
N ASP A 120 -3.58 3.49 45.63
CA ASP A 120 -3.71 2.97 47.00
C ASP A 120 -3.00 1.61 47.21
N LYS A 121 -2.53 0.96 46.14
CA LYS A 121 -1.78 -0.30 46.20
C LYS A 121 -0.32 -0.08 46.57
N CYS A 122 0.20 1.13 46.35
CA CYS A 122 1.50 1.54 46.87
C CYS A 122 1.35 1.93 48.33
N VAL A 123 1.73 1.04 49.24
CA VAL A 123 1.51 1.22 50.68
C VAL A 123 2.56 2.12 51.32
N ARG A 124 3.79 2.10 50.80
CA ARG A 124 4.89 2.91 51.32
C ARG A 124 5.92 3.20 50.25
N ALA A 125 6.53 4.38 50.29
CA ALA A 125 7.73 4.67 49.50
C ALA A 125 8.69 5.57 50.29
N GLU A 126 9.97 5.18 50.28
CA GLU A 126 11.03 5.83 51.05
C GLU A 126 12.19 6.21 50.13
N LEU A 127 12.61 7.47 50.20
CA LEU A 127 13.74 8.04 49.49
C LEU A 127 14.98 7.91 50.36
N HIS A 128 15.96 7.16 49.88
CA HIS A 128 17.25 6.98 50.53
C HIS A 128 18.25 8.01 50.07
N LEU A 129 18.90 8.66 51.03
CA LEU A 129 19.92 9.70 50.83
C LEU A 129 21.24 9.36 51.52
N ASP A 130 21.26 8.30 52.32
CA ASP A 130 22.39 7.81 53.09
C ASP A 130 23.37 6.94 52.27
N GLU A 131 23.04 6.61 51.02
CA GLU A 131 23.88 5.80 50.13
C GLU A 131 24.57 6.63 49.01
N SER A 132 25.21 5.93 48.07
CA SER A 132 26.01 6.54 46.99
C SER A 132 25.19 7.38 46.00
N THR A 133 23.91 7.13 45.78
CA THR A 133 23.07 7.90 44.84
C THR A 133 21.63 7.89 45.35
N PRO A 134 20.91 9.03 45.31
CA PRO A 134 19.51 9.06 45.71
C PRO A 134 18.66 8.02 44.97
N HIS A 135 17.88 7.24 45.72
CA HIS A 135 17.01 6.20 45.15
C HIS A 135 15.81 5.95 46.05
N ILE A 136 14.74 5.39 45.48
CA ILE A 136 13.47 5.17 46.18
C ILE A 136 13.18 3.67 46.21
N HIS A 137 12.81 3.20 47.39
CA HIS A 137 12.20 1.89 47.61
C HIS A 137 10.70 2.07 47.80
N ALA A 138 9.89 1.59 46.86
CA ALA A 138 8.44 1.62 46.93
C ALA A 138 7.85 0.21 47.10
N TYR A 139 6.88 0.06 47.98
CA TYR A 139 6.26 -1.21 48.34
C TYR A 139 4.82 -1.27 47.81
N ILE A 140 4.56 -2.18 46.88
CA ILE A 140 3.29 -2.32 46.18
C ILE A 140 2.67 -3.68 46.51
N VAL A 141 1.44 -3.68 47.04
CA VAL A 141 0.65 -4.90 47.24
C VAL A 141 -0.07 -5.23 45.93
N PRO A 142 0.26 -6.36 45.25
CA PRO A 142 -0.22 -6.62 43.90
C PRO A 142 -1.66 -7.13 43.88
N LEU A 143 -2.63 -6.27 44.21
CA LEU A 143 -4.06 -6.60 44.22
C LEU A 143 -4.68 -6.52 42.81
N ASN A 144 -5.46 -7.53 42.47
CA ASN A 144 -6.30 -7.53 41.27
C ASN A 144 -7.71 -7.07 41.62
N ASP A 145 -8.15 -5.96 41.02
CA ASP A 145 -9.43 -5.32 41.35
C ASP A 145 -10.65 -6.18 40.96
N LYS A 146 -10.51 -7.02 39.93
CA LYS A 146 -11.59 -7.90 39.44
C LYS A 146 -11.75 -9.14 40.30
N THR A 147 -10.65 -9.79 40.64
CA THR A 147 -10.68 -11.07 41.37
C THR A 147 -10.58 -10.90 42.88
N LYS A 148 -10.25 -9.68 43.37
CA LYS A 148 -10.01 -9.38 44.79
C LYS A 148 -9.03 -10.37 45.43
N GLN A 149 -7.98 -10.71 44.69
CA GLN A 149 -6.91 -11.63 45.08
C GLN A 149 -5.54 -11.04 44.71
N LEU A 150 -4.49 -11.52 45.37
CA LEU A 150 -3.11 -11.17 45.05
C LEU A 150 -2.68 -11.78 43.72
N SER A 151 -2.18 -10.93 42.82
CA SER A 151 -1.70 -11.34 41.51
C SER A 151 -0.58 -10.43 40.98
N HIS A 152 0.65 -10.71 41.42
CA HIS A 152 1.85 -10.10 40.83
C HIS A 152 1.93 -10.37 39.31
N LYS A 153 1.53 -11.57 38.87
CA LYS A 153 1.49 -11.94 37.44
C LYS A 153 0.55 -11.04 36.63
N ALA A 154 -0.61 -10.69 37.18
CA ALA A 154 -1.52 -9.78 36.50
C ALA A 154 -0.94 -8.35 36.45
N MET A 155 -0.30 -7.89 37.53
CA MET A 155 0.23 -6.53 37.62
C MET A 155 1.53 -6.33 36.82
N PHE A 156 2.57 -7.11 37.11
CA PHE A 156 3.91 -6.94 36.54
C PHE A 156 4.24 -7.95 35.43
N GLY A 157 3.35 -8.90 35.17
CA GLY A 157 3.57 -9.99 34.21
C GLY A 157 4.04 -11.27 34.87
N GLY A 158 3.78 -12.40 34.20
CA GLY A 158 4.06 -13.73 34.72
C GLY A 158 5.52 -14.13 34.58
N ASP A 159 5.75 -15.19 33.82
CA ASP A 159 7.10 -15.65 33.50
C ASP A 159 7.32 -15.54 31.98
N GLY A 160 8.58 -15.44 31.56
CA GLY A 160 8.97 -15.39 30.15
C GLY A 160 8.55 -14.10 29.42
N ARG A 161 8.12 -14.24 28.16
CA ARG A 161 7.89 -13.12 27.23
C ARG A 161 6.83 -12.13 27.70
N GLN A 162 5.78 -12.60 28.40
CA GLN A 162 4.72 -11.73 28.93
C GLN A 162 5.24 -10.77 30.02
N ALA A 163 6.15 -11.24 30.88
CA ALA A 163 6.78 -10.41 31.89
C ALA A 163 7.71 -9.36 31.28
N SER A 164 8.53 -9.78 30.30
CA SER A 164 9.41 -8.87 29.57
C SER A 164 8.64 -7.72 28.89
N ILE A 165 7.52 -8.03 28.22
CA ILE A 165 6.68 -7.01 27.58
C ILE A 165 6.09 -6.04 28.62
N LYS A 166 5.50 -6.55 29.72
CA LYS A 166 4.90 -5.69 30.74
C LYS A 166 5.93 -4.83 31.48
N LEU A 167 7.03 -5.42 31.91
CA LEU A 167 8.12 -4.69 32.58
C LEU A 167 8.76 -3.67 31.65
N SER A 168 8.91 -3.98 30.35
CA SER A 168 9.34 -2.99 29.36
C SER A 168 8.37 -1.81 29.28
N LYS A 169 7.05 -2.06 29.26
CA LYS A 169 6.05 -0.98 29.27
C LYS A 169 6.12 -0.12 30.54
N PHE A 170 6.41 -0.71 31.70
CA PHE A 170 6.63 0.05 32.92
C PHE A 170 7.89 0.91 32.84
N GLN A 171 9.00 0.40 32.28
CA GLN A 171 10.18 1.22 32.01
C GLN A 171 9.89 2.35 31.01
N ASP A 172 9.08 2.09 29.97
CA ASP A 172 8.63 3.11 29.01
C ASP A 172 7.81 4.20 29.72
N SER A 173 6.86 3.79 30.57
CA SER A 173 6.00 4.69 31.37
C SER A 173 6.82 5.53 32.36
N TYR A 174 7.77 4.92 33.07
CA TYR A 174 8.60 5.62 34.04
C TYR A 174 9.54 6.62 33.36
N ALA A 175 10.16 6.24 32.24
CA ALA A 175 10.97 7.16 31.44
C ALA A 175 10.14 8.35 30.93
N LYS A 176 8.89 8.13 30.51
CA LYS A 176 7.99 9.23 30.10
C LYS A 176 7.70 10.21 31.24
N ALA A 177 7.56 9.71 32.47
CA ALA A 177 7.34 10.57 33.63
C ALA A 177 8.58 11.42 33.99
N LEU A 178 9.79 10.89 33.77
CA LEU A 178 11.03 11.59 34.03
C LEU A 178 11.57 12.40 32.83
N ALA A 179 10.98 12.25 31.63
CA ALA A 179 11.40 12.96 30.42
C ALA A 179 11.48 14.50 30.59
N PRO A 180 10.55 15.17 31.31
CA PRO A 180 10.67 16.62 31.56
C PRO A 180 11.92 17.02 32.36
N LEU A 181 12.53 16.10 33.09
CA LEU A 181 13.75 16.31 33.87
C LEU A 181 15.03 16.06 33.04
N GLY A 182 14.90 15.74 31.74
CA GLY A 182 16.03 15.38 30.88
C GLY A 182 16.58 13.97 31.12
N ILE A 183 15.85 13.13 31.86
CA ILE A 183 16.21 11.74 32.11
C ILE A 183 15.58 10.86 31.03
N GLU A 184 16.41 10.14 30.30
CA GLU A 184 15.99 9.28 29.19
C GLU A 184 15.74 7.84 29.63
N ARG A 185 15.01 7.10 28.80
CA ARG A 185 14.85 5.66 28.96
C ARG A 185 16.20 4.94 28.89
N GLY A 186 16.38 3.92 29.74
CA GLY A 186 17.44 2.93 29.58
C GLY A 186 17.33 2.16 28.24
N VAL A 187 18.38 1.43 27.87
CA VAL A 187 18.44 0.68 26.61
C VAL A 187 17.35 -0.40 26.57
N LYS A 188 16.47 -0.37 25.56
CA LYS A 188 15.42 -1.38 25.37
C LYS A 188 16.03 -2.67 24.83
N GLY A 189 15.62 -3.80 25.40
CA GLY A 189 16.20 -5.11 25.05
C GLY A 189 17.65 -5.31 25.50
N SER A 190 18.12 -4.54 26.49
CA SER A 190 19.45 -4.72 27.07
C SER A 190 19.68 -6.16 27.52
N GLN A 191 20.83 -6.72 27.13
CA GLN A 191 21.30 -8.05 27.55
C GLN A 191 22.07 -8.00 28.89
N ALA A 192 22.15 -6.82 29.53
CA ALA A 192 22.84 -6.65 30.79
C ALA A 192 22.16 -7.48 31.88
N THR A 193 22.92 -8.38 32.50
CA THR A 193 22.47 -9.15 33.66
C THR A 193 22.60 -8.30 34.92
N HIS A 194 21.57 -8.31 35.76
CA HIS A 194 21.64 -7.64 37.06
C HIS A 194 22.66 -8.34 37.96
N THR A 195 23.74 -7.64 38.30
CA THR A 195 24.72 -8.06 39.31
C THR A 195 24.24 -7.60 40.68
N LYS A 196 24.27 -8.46 41.69
CA LYS A 196 23.88 -8.05 43.06
C LYS A 196 24.85 -6.99 43.56
N VAL A 197 24.35 -6.07 44.39
CA VAL A 197 25.14 -4.98 44.98
C VAL A 197 26.42 -5.49 45.65
N LYS A 198 26.33 -6.60 46.40
CA LYS A 198 27.50 -7.27 47.01
C LYS A 198 28.51 -7.80 45.98
N GLU A 199 28.04 -8.43 44.89
CA GLU A 199 28.90 -8.96 43.81
C GLU A 199 29.55 -7.83 43.00
N TYR A 200 28.84 -6.70 42.82
CA TYR A 200 29.38 -5.49 42.21
C TYR A 200 30.44 -4.85 43.11
N TYR A 201 30.19 -4.69 44.41
CA TYR A 201 31.19 -4.21 45.36
C TYR A 201 32.34 -5.21 45.56
N GLU A 202 32.14 -6.52 45.49
CA GLU A 202 33.23 -7.51 45.46
C GLU A 202 34.05 -7.41 44.17
N ALA A 203 33.45 -7.02 43.04
CA ALA A 203 34.14 -6.80 41.77
C ALA A 203 34.84 -5.43 41.68
N VAL A 204 34.30 -4.40 42.35
CA VAL A 204 34.81 -3.02 42.36
C VAL A 204 35.79 -2.78 43.51
N ASN A 205 35.56 -3.39 44.67
CA ASN A 205 36.37 -3.32 45.89
C ASN A 205 37.22 -4.58 46.13
N LYS A 206 37.30 -5.53 45.18
CA LYS A 206 38.46 -6.43 45.14
C LYS A 206 39.68 -5.51 45.12
N GLU A 207 40.46 -5.56 46.20
CA GLU A 207 41.40 -4.52 46.63
C GLU A 207 42.08 -3.78 45.45
N PRO A 208 42.31 -2.46 45.54
CA PRO A 208 43.29 -1.85 44.68
C PRO A 208 44.58 -2.65 44.90
N LEU A 209 45.14 -3.21 43.83
CA LEU A 209 46.44 -3.90 43.89
C LEU A 209 47.45 -2.88 44.41
N THR A 210 47.65 -2.87 45.72
CA THR A 210 48.73 -2.17 46.39
C THR A 210 50.00 -2.91 46.00
N LEU A 211 50.57 -2.50 44.87
CA LEU A 211 51.99 -2.71 44.65
C LEU A 211 52.69 -2.00 45.80
N GLU A 212 53.23 -2.78 46.74
CA GLU A 212 54.23 -2.27 47.68
C GLU A 212 55.40 -1.75 46.84
N LEU A 213 55.37 -0.47 46.50
CA LEU A 213 56.37 0.19 45.64
C LEU A 213 57.78 0.05 46.21
N ASP A 214 57.89 -0.07 47.54
CA ASP A 214 59.14 -0.25 48.26
C ASP A 214 59.90 -1.52 47.88
N ARG A 215 59.20 -2.61 47.47
CA ARG A 215 59.87 -3.85 47.02
C ARG A 215 60.48 -3.75 45.62
N LEU A 216 60.08 -2.72 44.86
CA LEU A 216 60.56 -2.42 43.52
C LEU A 216 61.71 -1.40 43.53
N ALA A 217 62.16 -0.96 44.71
CA ALA A 217 63.29 -0.06 44.83
C ALA A 217 64.56 -0.65 44.18
N PRO A 218 65.42 0.18 43.55
CA PRO A 218 66.69 -0.27 43.01
C PRO A 218 67.57 -0.85 44.12
N LYS A 219 68.15 -2.02 43.91
CA LYS A 219 69.15 -2.56 44.84
C LYS A 219 70.47 -1.83 44.65
N GLN A 220 71.27 -1.70 45.71
CA GLN A 220 72.58 -1.03 45.64
C GLN A 220 73.47 -1.73 44.59
N GLY A 221 73.94 -0.98 43.58
CA GLY A 221 74.76 -1.50 42.48
C GLY A 221 73.98 -2.09 41.30
N GLU A 222 72.65 -2.09 41.33
CA GLU A 222 71.80 -2.55 40.22
C GLU A 222 71.77 -1.51 39.09
N THR A 223 71.99 -1.95 37.84
CA THR A 223 71.87 -1.08 36.67
C THR A 223 70.41 -0.90 36.23
N ALA A 224 70.11 0.17 35.51
CA ALA A 224 68.74 0.46 35.03
C ALA A 224 68.15 -0.67 34.15
N GLN A 225 68.97 -1.37 33.37
CA GLN A 225 68.55 -2.52 32.58
C GLN A 225 68.18 -3.72 33.44
N GLN A 226 68.98 -4.02 34.47
CA GLN A 226 68.72 -5.12 35.41
C GLN A 226 67.46 -4.85 36.25
N LEU A 227 67.25 -3.60 36.67
CA LEU A 227 66.02 -3.18 37.35
C LEU A 227 64.78 -3.38 36.45
N PHE A 228 64.86 -2.96 35.18
CA PHE A 228 63.76 -3.11 34.23
C PHE A 228 63.41 -4.58 33.96
N GLU A 229 64.41 -5.45 33.80
CA GLU A 229 64.18 -6.89 33.62
C GLU A 229 63.57 -7.52 34.87
N ARG A 230 64.05 -7.16 36.07
CA ARG A 230 63.49 -7.63 37.34
C ARG A 230 62.02 -7.25 37.48
N ILE A 231 61.68 -5.98 37.26
CA ILE A 231 60.30 -5.46 37.30
C ILE A 231 59.42 -6.16 36.24
N LYS A 232 59.94 -6.39 35.03
CA LYS A 232 59.20 -7.08 33.95
C LYS A 232 58.98 -8.57 34.23
N SER A 233 59.93 -9.21 34.91
CA SER A 233 59.87 -10.62 35.31
C SER A 233 59.10 -10.88 36.61
N ASP A 234 58.73 -9.82 37.34
CA ASP A 234 58.03 -9.92 38.61
C ASP A 234 56.62 -10.53 38.43
N SER A 235 56.39 -11.67 39.08
CA SER A 235 55.14 -12.42 39.00
C SER A 235 53.90 -11.63 39.45
N ALA A 236 54.05 -10.70 40.40
CA ALA A 236 52.96 -9.85 40.85
C ALA A 236 52.64 -8.77 39.81
N ILE A 237 53.65 -8.20 39.15
CA ILE A 237 53.45 -7.23 38.05
C ILE A 237 52.85 -7.92 36.80
N GLN A 238 53.30 -9.13 36.48
CA GLN A 238 52.72 -9.91 35.37
C GLN A 238 51.25 -10.25 35.63
N SER A 239 50.90 -10.66 36.86
CA SER A 239 49.52 -10.88 37.31
C SER A 239 48.67 -9.62 37.17
N VAL A 240 49.16 -8.47 37.65
CA VAL A 240 48.49 -7.16 37.54
C VAL A 240 48.26 -6.78 36.07
N ASN A 241 49.28 -6.93 35.22
CA ASN A 241 49.16 -6.60 33.80
C ASN A 241 48.15 -7.49 33.07
N HIS A 242 48.09 -8.78 33.40
CA HIS A 242 47.10 -9.70 32.84
C HIS A 242 45.68 -9.29 33.25
N GLN A 243 45.46 -8.98 34.53
CA GLN A 243 44.16 -8.52 35.03
C GLN A 243 43.73 -7.17 34.44
N LEU A 244 44.65 -6.22 34.28
CA LEU A 244 44.39 -4.94 33.61
C LEU A 244 44.04 -5.14 32.13
N ALA A 245 44.73 -6.05 31.43
CA ALA A 245 44.43 -6.38 30.04
C ALA A 245 43.03 -7.00 29.90
N ASP A 246 42.66 -7.93 30.78
CA ASP A 246 41.33 -8.53 30.80
C ASP A 246 40.23 -7.51 31.11
N ARG A 247 40.47 -6.61 32.08
CA ARG A 247 39.55 -5.52 32.42
C ARG A 247 39.36 -4.56 31.26
N ASN A 248 40.43 -4.17 30.58
CA ASN A 248 40.38 -3.33 29.38
C ASN A 248 39.63 -4.01 28.23
N ARG A 249 39.81 -5.33 28.07
CA ARG A 249 39.07 -6.13 27.08
C ARG A 249 37.57 -6.17 27.39
N MET A 250 37.19 -6.34 28.66
CA MET A 250 35.80 -6.34 29.11
C MET A 250 35.14 -4.97 28.91
N ILE A 251 35.80 -3.88 29.31
CA ILE A 251 35.32 -2.50 29.07
C ILE A 251 35.15 -2.25 27.57
N GLY A 252 36.07 -2.75 26.73
CA GLY A 252 35.99 -2.62 25.28
C GLY A 252 34.85 -3.42 24.64
N LEU A 253 34.48 -4.57 25.21
CA LEU A 253 33.31 -5.35 24.78
C LEU A 253 32.01 -4.65 25.17
N GLU A 254 31.93 -4.15 26.40
CA GLU A 254 30.76 -3.45 26.92
C GLU A 254 30.49 -2.14 26.16
N LYS A 255 31.52 -1.33 25.88
CA LYS A 255 31.39 -0.13 25.04
C LYS A 255 30.88 -0.45 23.64
N ARG A 256 31.31 -1.56 23.04
CA ARG A 256 30.82 -2.01 21.72
C ARG A 256 29.36 -2.47 21.79
N ALA A 257 28.99 -3.24 22.81
CA ALA A 257 27.62 -3.67 23.04
C ALA A 257 26.68 -2.46 23.25
N SER A 258 27.09 -1.49 24.06
CA SER A 258 26.33 -0.25 24.31
C SER A 258 26.16 0.58 23.03
N ARG A 259 27.23 0.79 22.25
CA ARG A 259 27.15 1.48 20.95
C ARG A 259 26.20 0.79 19.97
N SER A 260 26.28 -0.54 19.86
CA SER A 260 25.40 -1.34 19.01
C SER A 260 23.94 -1.24 19.44
N ALA A 261 23.67 -1.23 20.74
CA ALA A 261 22.32 -1.11 21.27
C ALA A 261 21.72 0.30 21.07
N ILE A 262 22.53 1.36 21.20
CA ILE A 262 22.11 2.74 20.89
C ILE A 262 21.76 2.88 19.40
N ALA A 263 22.60 2.32 18.51
CA ALA A 263 22.35 2.34 17.07
C ALA A 263 21.06 1.57 16.71
N SER A 264 20.83 0.42 17.34
CA SER A 264 19.63 -0.39 17.13
C SER A 264 18.36 0.32 17.60
N GLU A 265 18.39 1.01 18.74
CA GLU A 265 17.22 1.77 19.22
C GLU A 265 16.93 2.99 18.34
N LYS A 266 17.97 3.70 17.86
CA LYS A 266 17.79 4.81 16.93
C LYS A 266 17.13 4.36 15.63
N LEU A 267 17.54 3.22 15.09
CA LEU A 267 16.92 2.61 13.91
C LEU A 267 15.47 2.20 14.19
N ARG A 268 15.20 1.62 15.37
CA ARG A 268 13.83 1.24 15.79
C ARG A 268 12.90 2.44 15.86
N GLN A 269 13.37 3.56 16.41
CA GLN A 269 12.62 4.81 16.49
C GLN A 269 12.31 5.36 15.09
N GLN A 270 13.26 5.30 14.15
CA GLN A 270 13.04 5.70 12.76
C GLN A 270 11.98 4.83 12.07
N LEU A 271 12.01 3.51 12.33
CA LEU A 271 11.02 2.58 11.80
C LEU A 271 9.62 2.80 12.40
N GLU A 272 9.52 3.01 13.72
CA GLU A 272 8.24 3.31 14.39
C GLU A 272 7.61 4.60 13.82
N ASN A 273 8.39 5.68 13.68
CA ASN A 273 7.91 6.92 13.07
C ASN A 273 7.44 6.71 11.63
N ARG A 274 8.17 5.90 10.85
CA ARG A 274 7.81 5.63 9.45
C ARG A 274 6.52 4.81 9.33
N VAL A 275 6.30 3.87 10.25
CA VAL A 275 5.05 3.10 10.29
C VAL A 275 3.86 4.00 10.63
N GLU A 276 4.01 4.89 11.62
CA GLU A 276 2.94 5.82 12.01
C GLU A 276 2.58 6.81 10.88
N GLU A 277 3.57 7.29 10.12
CA GLU A 277 3.34 8.08 8.89
C GLU A 277 2.53 7.30 7.85
N LEU A 278 2.95 6.06 7.55
CA LEU A 278 2.29 5.22 6.54
C LEU A 278 0.87 4.80 6.95
N GLU A 279 0.62 4.59 8.23
CA GLU A 279 -0.71 4.29 8.77
C GLU A 279 -1.63 5.51 8.67
N SER A 280 -1.11 6.70 8.95
CA SER A 280 -1.84 7.97 8.82
C SER A 280 -2.20 8.27 7.36
N GLU A 281 -1.25 8.07 6.43
CA GLU A 281 -1.52 8.16 4.99
C GLU A 281 -2.60 7.16 4.56
N ASN A 282 -2.49 5.89 4.95
CA ASN A 282 -3.49 4.88 4.60
C ASN A 282 -4.88 5.16 5.16
N PHE A 283 -4.96 5.69 6.39
CA PHE A 283 -6.22 6.05 7.00
C PHE A 283 -6.90 7.21 6.25
N TYR A 284 -6.11 8.21 5.84
CA TYR A 284 -6.56 9.33 5.02
C TYR A 284 -7.08 8.86 3.66
N TRP A 285 -6.32 8.00 2.96
CA TRP A 285 -6.75 7.43 1.67
C TRP A 285 -8.03 6.61 1.78
N LYS A 286 -8.23 5.87 2.88
CA LYS A 286 -9.47 5.11 3.11
C LYS A 286 -10.70 6.02 3.26
N GLN A 287 -10.57 7.15 3.96
CA GLN A 287 -11.67 8.12 4.09
C GLN A 287 -12.01 8.79 2.77
N GLU A 288 -11.01 9.10 1.93
CA GLU A 288 -11.22 9.77 0.65
C GLU A 288 -11.72 8.79 -0.43
N ALA A 289 -11.35 7.51 -0.35
CA ALA A 289 -11.88 6.42 -1.17
C ALA A 289 -13.37 6.16 -0.94
N ASP A 290 -13.83 6.29 0.31
CA ASP A 290 -15.23 6.10 0.67
C ASP A 290 -16.15 7.13 -0.01
N GLN A 291 -15.64 8.29 -0.42
CA GLN A 291 -16.38 9.33 -1.17
C GLN A 291 -16.47 9.05 -2.68
N LEU A 292 -15.53 8.27 -3.24
CA LEU A 292 -15.52 7.87 -4.67
C LEU A 292 -16.32 6.60 -4.96
N ARG A 293 -16.88 5.96 -3.93
CA ARG A 293 -17.78 4.79 -4.06
C ARG A 293 -19.11 5.12 -4.74
N ASP A 294 -19.46 6.39 -4.88
CA ASP A 294 -20.75 6.84 -5.41
C ASP A 294 -20.82 6.97 -6.94
N LEU A 295 -19.72 6.67 -7.66
CA LEU A 295 -19.78 6.56 -9.12
C LEU A 295 -20.70 5.39 -9.54
N PRO A 296 -21.66 5.61 -10.47
CA PRO A 296 -22.53 4.54 -10.94
C PRO A 296 -21.70 3.40 -11.52
N LEU A 297 -21.81 2.21 -10.91
CA LEU A 297 -21.03 1.04 -11.32
C LEU A 297 -21.27 0.64 -12.77
N GLU A 298 -22.47 0.93 -13.30
CA GLU A 298 -22.82 0.73 -14.70
C GLU A 298 -21.95 1.59 -15.65
N ASP A 299 -21.66 2.83 -15.28
CA ASP A 299 -20.81 3.71 -16.07
C ASP A 299 -19.36 3.24 -16.03
N VAL A 300 -18.89 2.85 -14.84
CA VAL A 300 -17.54 2.32 -14.62
C VAL A 300 -17.34 1.03 -15.43
N ALA A 301 -18.30 0.10 -15.38
CA ALA A 301 -18.27 -1.14 -16.16
C ALA A 301 -18.18 -0.88 -17.67
N TRP A 302 -18.94 0.09 -18.17
CA TRP A 302 -18.90 0.45 -19.59
C TRP A 302 -17.52 0.96 -20.02
N HIS A 303 -16.91 1.85 -19.22
CA HIS A 303 -15.56 2.36 -19.47
C HIS A 303 -14.47 1.30 -19.31
N LEU A 304 -14.71 0.25 -18.50
CA LEU A 304 -13.83 -0.90 -18.37
C LEU A 304 -13.88 -1.85 -19.58
N GLY A 305 -14.75 -1.61 -20.56
CA GLY A 305 -14.89 -2.44 -21.75
C GLY A 305 -15.88 -3.60 -21.59
N LEU A 306 -16.75 -3.54 -20.57
CA LEU A 306 -17.86 -4.46 -20.39
C LEU A 306 -19.11 -3.89 -21.06
N ASP A 307 -19.88 -4.75 -21.73
CA ASP A 307 -21.14 -4.39 -22.37
C ASP A 307 -22.33 -5.04 -21.63
N LYS A 308 -23.43 -4.30 -21.51
CA LYS A 308 -24.65 -4.80 -20.88
C LYS A 308 -25.26 -5.92 -21.73
N ALA A 309 -25.54 -7.07 -21.12
CA ALA A 309 -26.07 -8.24 -21.80
C ALA A 309 -27.57 -8.06 -22.11
N ASP A 310 -28.01 -8.51 -23.29
CA ASP A 310 -29.41 -8.41 -23.75
C ASP A 310 -30.41 -9.23 -22.89
N LYS A 311 -29.93 -10.15 -22.02
CA LYS A 311 -30.75 -11.01 -21.15
C LYS A 311 -30.35 -10.92 -19.68
N GLY A 312 -31.23 -10.31 -18.88
CA GLY A 312 -31.11 -10.13 -17.43
C GLY A 312 -30.67 -8.71 -17.08
N GLU A 313 -31.51 -7.97 -16.35
CA GLU A 313 -31.48 -6.51 -16.24
C GLU A 313 -30.16 -5.89 -15.73
N ASN A 314 -29.26 -6.71 -15.16
CA ASN A 314 -28.07 -6.26 -14.44
C ASN A 314 -26.76 -6.99 -14.83
N ARG A 315 -26.74 -7.76 -15.92
CA ARG A 315 -25.53 -8.50 -16.35
C ARG A 315 -24.69 -7.72 -17.36
N TRP A 316 -23.38 -7.68 -17.11
CA TRP A 316 -22.35 -7.07 -17.93
C TRP A 316 -21.33 -8.12 -18.36
N LYS A 317 -20.92 -8.09 -19.62
CA LYS A 317 -20.03 -9.09 -20.22
C LYS A 317 -18.96 -8.40 -21.05
N GLY A 318 -17.73 -8.88 -20.94
CA GLY A 318 -16.58 -8.37 -21.68
C GLY A 318 -15.31 -8.93 -21.07
N LEU A 319 -14.21 -8.95 -21.83
CA LEU A 319 -12.90 -9.42 -21.33
C LEU A 319 -12.91 -10.83 -20.70
N GLY A 320 -13.81 -11.72 -21.12
CA GLY A 320 -13.97 -13.06 -20.54
C GLY A 320 -14.65 -13.11 -19.16
N GLN A 321 -15.13 -11.98 -18.65
CA GLN A 321 -15.81 -11.85 -17.35
C GLN A 321 -17.32 -11.68 -17.51
N VAL A 322 -18.09 -12.16 -16.53
CA VAL A 322 -19.55 -11.99 -16.45
C VAL A 322 -19.91 -11.39 -15.10
N ILE A 323 -20.09 -10.06 -15.07
CA ILE A 323 -20.29 -9.29 -13.86
C ILE A 323 -21.75 -8.88 -13.73
N ASN A 324 -22.36 -9.17 -12.58
CA ASN A 324 -23.67 -8.66 -12.19
C ASN A 324 -23.49 -7.39 -11.38
N ILE A 325 -24.20 -6.32 -11.72
CA ILE A 325 -24.13 -5.03 -11.03
C ILE A 325 -25.50 -4.72 -10.44
N ASN A 326 -25.56 -4.57 -9.12
CA ASN A 326 -26.79 -4.21 -8.41
C ASN A 326 -26.53 -3.02 -7.48
N GLY A 327 -26.89 -1.83 -7.96
CA GLY A 327 -26.61 -0.56 -7.27
C GLY A 327 -25.10 -0.34 -7.11
N SER A 328 -24.63 -0.27 -5.86
CA SER A 328 -23.21 -0.06 -5.52
C SER A 328 -22.42 -1.35 -5.30
N LYS A 329 -23.00 -2.52 -5.57
CA LYS A 329 -22.33 -3.82 -5.43
C LYS A 329 -22.25 -4.56 -6.76
N TRP A 330 -21.21 -5.36 -6.92
CA TRP A 330 -21.05 -6.21 -8.09
C TRP A 330 -20.56 -7.61 -7.71
N TYR A 331 -20.85 -8.57 -8.58
CA TYR A 331 -20.42 -9.96 -8.44
C TYR A 331 -20.02 -10.54 -9.79
N ASP A 332 -18.79 -11.03 -9.90
CA ASP A 332 -18.27 -11.74 -11.06
C ASP A 332 -18.55 -13.24 -10.93
N PHE A 333 -19.38 -13.77 -11.83
CA PHE A 333 -19.72 -15.19 -11.89
C PHE A 333 -18.57 -16.05 -12.44
N SER A 334 -17.65 -15.47 -13.20
CA SER A 334 -16.51 -16.18 -13.77
C SER A 334 -15.39 -16.38 -12.74
N ALA A 335 -15.23 -15.43 -11.82
CA ALA A 335 -14.19 -15.44 -10.79
C ALA A 335 -14.70 -15.79 -9.38
N GLU A 336 -16.01 -16.03 -9.24
CA GLU A 336 -16.71 -16.25 -7.95
C GLU A 336 -16.38 -15.19 -6.88
N LYS A 337 -16.19 -13.94 -7.31
CA LYS A 337 -15.75 -12.82 -6.48
C LYS A 337 -16.75 -11.68 -6.53
N GLY A 338 -17.01 -11.06 -5.38
CA GLY A 338 -17.83 -9.86 -5.29
C GLY A 338 -17.10 -8.72 -4.59
N GLY A 339 -17.50 -7.50 -4.92
CA GLY A 339 -16.94 -6.27 -4.37
C GLY A 339 -17.97 -5.14 -4.30
N GLY A 340 -17.57 -4.00 -3.74
CA GLY A 340 -18.44 -2.85 -3.53
C GLY A 340 -17.81 -1.53 -3.97
N GLY A 341 -18.46 -0.84 -4.89
CA GLY A 341 -18.03 0.47 -5.38
C GLY A 341 -17.04 0.42 -6.55
N ALA A 342 -16.84 1.60 -7.15
CA ALA A 342 -16.14 1.77 -8.43
C ALA A 342 -14.67 1.35 -8.38
N ILE A 343 -13.98 1.65 -7.28
CA ILE A 343 -12.56 1.34 -7.10
C ILE A 343 -12.34 -0.19 -7.13
N ASP A 344 -13.12 -0.93 -6.34
CA ASP A 344 -13.03 -2.39 -6.28
C ASP A 344 -13.33 -3.02 -7.63
N LEU A 345 -14.29 -2.46 -8.38
CA LEU A 345 -14.63 -2.94 -9.73
C LEU A 345 -13.47 -2.75 -10.70
N VAL A 346 -12.84 -1.56 -10.70
CA VAL A 346 -11.68 -1.28 -11.56
C VAL A 346 -10.50 -2.18 -11.21
N MET A 347 -10.18 -2.31 -9.92
CA MET A 347 -9.11 -3.20 -9.46
C MET A 347 -9.36 -4.66 -9.87
N HIS A 348 -10.60 -5.14 -9.78
CA HIS A 348 -10.95 -6.50 -10.17
C HIS A 348 -10.84 -6.75 -11.68
N VAL A 349 -11.40 -5.85 -12.50
CA VAL A 349 -11.43 -6.03 -13.96
C VAL A 349 -10.06 -5.80 -14.60
N THR A 350 -9.27 -4.85 -14.08
CA THR A 350 -7.96 -4.50 -14.67
C THR A 350 -6.77 -5.17 -13.96
N GLY A 351 -6.96 -5.72 -12.76
CA GLY A 351 -5.88 -6.29 -11.95
C GLY A 351 -4.92 -5.24 -11.35
N CYS A 352 -5.28 -3.95 -11.38
CA CYS A 352 -4.42 -2.88 -10.91
C CYS A 352 -4.48 -2.68 -9.38
N ASN A 353 -3.50 -1.96 -8.82
CA ASN A 353 -3.53 -1.58 -7.42
C ASN A 353 -4.49 -0.39 -7.15
N PHE A 354 -4.74 -0.10 -5.87
CA PHE A 354 -5.64 0.96 -5.45
C PHE A 354 -5.32 2.35 -6.04
N ARG A 355 -4.04 2.73 -6.10
CA ARG A 355 -3.62 4.04 -6.64
C ARG A 355 -3.83 4.11 -8.15
N GLN A 356 -3.52 3.01 -8.84
CA GLN A 356 -3.75 2.88 -10.28
C GLN A 356 -5.24 2.89 -10.64
N SER A 357 -6.10 2.26 -9.83
CA SER A 357 -7.56 2.33 -10.05
C SER A 357 -8.10 3.74 -9.86
N LEU A 358 -7.53 4.48 -8.90
CA LEU A 358 -7.90 5.87 -8.66
C LEU A 358 -7.47 6.76 -9.84
N ALA A 359 -6.22 6.64 -10.29
CA ALA A 359 -5.73 7.35 -11.47
C ALA A 359 -6.58 7.04 -12.71
N TRP A 360 -6.96 5.77 -12.90
CA TRP A 360 -7.83 5.35 -14.00
C TRP A 360 -9.22 5.98 -13.93
N LEU A 361 -9.84 6.04 -12.74
CA LEU A 361 -11.14 6.68 -12.54
C LEU A 361 -11.05 8.19 -12.83
N CYS A 362 -9.99 8.85 -12.37
CA CYS A 362 -9.77 10.27 -12.63
C CYS A 362 -9.57 10.56 -14.13
N ASP A 363 -8.78 9.74 -14.82
CA ASP A 363 -8.53 9.85 -16.26
C ASP A 363 -9.80 9.63 -17.10
N ARG A 364 -10.67 8.69 -16.70
CA ARG A 364 -11.89 8.34 -17.47
C ARG A 364 -13.08 9.27 -17.23
N PHE A 365 -13.24 9.77 -16.01
CA PHE A 365 -14.43 10.53 -15.61
C PHE A 365 -14.17 12.04 -15.45
N GLY A 366 -12.92 12.49 -15.53
CA GLY A 366 -12.51 13.90 -15.51
C GLY A 366 -12.92 14.66 -14.23
N GLU A 367 -12.75 15.99 -14.25
CA GLU A 367 -13.18 16.88 -13.15
C GLU A 367 -14.71 16.83 -12.94
N GLU A 368 -15.53 16.66 -13.99
CA GLU A 368 -17.01 16.65 -13.88
C GLU A 368 -17.60 15.39 -13.21
N GLY A 369 -16.99 14.22 -13.39
CA GLY A 369 -17.38 13.00 -12.67
C GLY A 369 -16.96 13.03 -11.20
N ILE A 370 -15.83 13.67 -10.91
CA ILE A 370 -15.32 13.95 -9.55
C ILE A 370 -16.16 15.06 -8.87
N LEU A 371 -16.66 16.04 -9.63
CA LEU A 371 -17.57 17.10 -9.19
C LEU A 371 -18.91 16.57 -8.65
N ARG A 372 -19.38 15.39 -9.13
CA ARG A 372 -20.56 14.71 -8.53
C ARG A 372 -20.25 14.01 -7.19
N ALA A 373 -18.99 13.70 -6.90
CA ALA A 373 -18.57 13.05 -5.66
C ALA A 373 -18.19 14.05 -4.53
N SER A 374 -17.85 15.31 -4.85
CA SER A 374 -17.41 16.39 -3.92
C SER A 374 -16.15 16.04 -3.10
N ARG A 375 -15.16 16.91 -2.82
CA ARG A 375 -14.99 18.38 -2.94
C ARG A 375 -13.46 18.67 -2.97
N ALA A 376 -12.99 19.58 -3.85
CA ALA A 376 -11.79 20.45 -3.83
C ALA A 376 -10.39 19.98 -3.33
N LYS A 377 -10.26 18.98 -2.45
CA LYS A 377 -8.98 18.39 -2.01
C LYS A 377 -8.60 17.14 -2.80
N VAL A 378 -9.59 16.37 -3.24
CA VAL A 378 -9.42 15.25 -4.18
C VAL A 378 -8.76 15.74 -5.46
N GLU A 379 -9.16 16.90 -6.00
CA GLU A 379 -8.52 17.49 -7.19
C GLU A 379 -7.02 17.76 -6.98
N ALA A 380 -6.65 18.46 -5.90
CA ALA A 380 -5.26 18.86 -5.67
C ALA A 380 -4.29 17.66 -5.49
N GLN A 381 -4.78 16.50 -5.06
CA GLN A 381 -3.98 15.29 -4.87
C GLN A 381 -4.20 14.22 -5.95
N ALA A 382 -5.36 14.14 -6.60
CA ALA A 382 -5.57 13.34 -7.81
C ALA A 382 -4.64 13.82 -8.93
N THR A 383 -4.45 15.14 -9.08
CA THR A 383 -3.46 15.70 -10.00
C THR A 383 -2.02 15.29 -9.62
N LYS A 384 -1.72 15.11 -8.33
CA LYS A 384 -0.43 14.56 -7.89
C LYS A 384 -0.29 13.07 -8.16
N ILE A 385 -1.35 12.28 -8.00
CA ILE A 385 -1.34 10.84 -8.28
C ILE A 385 -1.25 10.58 -9.78
N VAL A 386 -2.03 11.26 -10.61
CA VAL A 386 -1.92 11.19 -12.08
C VAL A 386 -0.52 11.62 -12.54
N ALA A 387 0.12 12.56 -11.84
CA ALA A 387 1.49 12.98 -12.13
C ALA A 387 2.58 11.99 -11.67
N THR A 388 2.31 11.11 -10.69
CA THR A 388 3.31 10.19 -10.11
C THR A 388 3.09 8.72 -10.45
N GLU A 389 1.86 8.31 -10.74
CA GLU A 389 1.45 6.94 -11.07
C GLU A 389 0.80 6.95 -12.45
N PRO A 390 1.39 6.30 -13.47
CA PRO A 390 0.82 6.28 -14.80
C PRO A 390 -0.48 5.46 -14.80
N ALA A 391 -1.57 6.05 -15.32
CA ALA A 391 -2.79 5.31 -15.59
C ALA A 391 -2.48 4.11 -16.53
N PRO A 392 -3.12 2.93 -16.34
CA PRO A 392 -2.94 1.80 -17.24
C PRO A 392 -3.19 2.22 -18.69
N GLN A 393 -2.13 2.27 -19.50
CA GLN A 393 -2.22 2.68 -20.90
C GLN A 393 -2.81 1.55 -21.74
N PHE A 394 -3.54 1.93 -22.80
CA PHE A 394 -4.00 0.99 -23.80
C PHE A 394 -2.80 0.28 -24.44
N VAL A 395 -2.88 -1.05 -24.51
CA VAL A 395 -1.94 -1.88 -25.26
C VAL A 395 -2.71 -2.53 -26.40
N LEU A 396 -2.30 -2.24 -27.62
CA LEU A 396 -2.89 -2.83 -28.82
C LEU A 396 -2.68 -4.36 -28.81
N PRO A 397 -3.73 -5.19 -28.99
CA PRO A 397 -3.57 -6.65 -29.05
C PRO A 397 -2.56 -7.05 -30.12
N VAL A 398 -1.67 -7.99 -29.80
CA VAL A 398 -0.62 -8.42 -30.73
C VAL A 398 -1.24 -9.20 -31.90
N GLU A 399 -0.84 -8.86 -33.12
CA GLU A 399 -1.25 -9.58 -34.32
C GLU A 399 -0.69 -11.02 -34.31
N ASP A 400 -1.57 -12.01 -34.44
CA ASP A 400 -1.22 -13.40 -34.74
C ASP A 400 -1.63 -13.74 -36.18
N ARG A 401 -0.64 -13.65 -37.07
CA ARG A 401 -0.80 -13.95 -38.50
C ARG A 401 -1.24 -15.38 -38.79
N SER A 402 -0.95 -16.33 -37.89
CA SER A 402 -1.39 -17.73 -38.06
C SER A 402 -2.90 -17.89 -37.90
N LYS A 403 -3.54 -16.96 -37.19
CA LYS A 403 -4.98 -16.94 -36.90
C LYS A 403 -5.78 -16.10 -37.89
N TRP A 404 -5.11 -15.27 -38.71
CA TRP A 404 -5.76 -14.38 -39.67
C TRP A 404 -6.71 -15.11 -40.62
N LEU A 405 -6.29 -16.24 -41.20
CA LEU A 405 -7.14 -16.99 -42.14
C LEU A 405 -8.49 -17.38 -41.52
N GLY A 406 -8.50 -17.82 -40.25
CA GLY A 406 -9.73 -18.15 -39.54
C GLY A 406 -10.62 -16.93 -39.29
N ALA A 407 -10.05 -15.80 -38.90
CA ALA A 407 -10.79 -14.55 -38.71
C ALA A 407 -11.31 -13.99 -40.04
N LYS A 408 -10.51 -14.04 -41.11
CA LYS A 408 -10.88 -13.63 -42.47
C LYS A 408 -12.08 -14.45 -42.96
N ASN A 409 -12.01 -15.78 -42.89
CA ASN A 409 -13.11 -16.65 -43.31
C ASN A 409 -14.39 -16.38 -42.51
N TYR A 410 -14.29 -16.10 -41.22
CA TYR A 410 -15.46 -15.67 -40.44
C TYR A 410 -16.07 -14.36 -40.99
N LEU A 411 -15.24 -13.36 -41.29
CA LEU A 411 -15.70 -12.07 -41.79
C LEU A 411 -16.28 -12.18 -43.22
N THR A 412 -15.70 -12.98 -44.09
CA THR A 412 -16.15 -13.13 -45.48
C THR A 412 -17.29 -14.14 -45.61
N GLU A 413 -17.12 -15.37 -45.13
CA GLU A 413 -18.07 -16.46 -45.36
C GLU A 413 -19.27 -16.40 -44.41
N LYS A 414 -19.03 -16.12 -43.12
CA LYS A 414 -20.11 -16.11 -42.11
C LYS A 414 -20.79 -14.76 -41.96
N ARG A 415 -20.05 -13.67 -42.17
CA ARG A 415 -20.56 -12.29 -42.09
C ARG A 415 -20.84 -11.65 -43.45
N GLY A 416 -20.53 -12.32 -44.56
CA GLY A 416 -20.83 -11.83 -45.91
C GLY A 416 -20.08 -10.54 -46.27
N LEU A 417 -18.99 -10.20 -45.57
CA LEU A 417 -18.24 -8.98 -45.88
C LEU A 417 -17.44 -9.18 -47.16
N PRO A 418 -17.44 -8.22 -48.11
CA PRO A 418 -16.66 -8.33 -49.33
C PRO A 418 -15.17 -8.53 -49.05
N GLU A 419 -14.56 -9.53 -49.67
CA GLU A 419 -13.16 -9.92 -49.43
C GLU A 419 -12.18 -8.76 -49.68
N ASN A 420 -12.42 -7.98 -50.74
CA ASN A 420 -11.62 -6.80 -51.06
C ASN A 420 -11.67 -5.71 -49.97
N PHE A 421 -12.78 -5.59 -49.24
CA PHE A 421 -12.88 -4.66 -48.12
C PHE A 421 -12.10 -5.20 -46.92
N VAL A 422 -12.26 -6.49 -46.59
CA VAL A 422 -11.54 -7.13 -45.49
C VAL A 422 -10.03 -7.06 -45.71
N ASP A 423 -9.56 -7.41 -46.92
CA ASP A 423 -8.14 -7.36 -47.28
C ASP A 423 -7.59 -5.93 -47.31
N GLY A 424 -8.37 -4.98 -47.85
CA GLY A 424 -7.99 -3.57 -47.87
C GLY A 424 -7.81 -3.00 -46.47
N LEU A 425 -8.71 -3.33 -45.54
CA LEU A 425 -8.61 -2.90 -44.14
C LEU A 425 -7.48 -3.62 -43.39
N HIS A 426 -7.25 -4.91 -43.68
CA HIS A 426 -6.14 -5.67 -43.11
C HIS A 426 -4.78 -5.16 -43.56
N SER A 427 -4.62 -4.81 -44.84
CA SER A 427 -3.37 -4.24 -45.38
C SER A 427 -2.95 -2.94 -44.70
N LYS A 428 -3.92 -2.20 -44.13
CA LYS A 428 -3.71 -0.97 -43.37
C LYS A 428 -3.49 -1.21 -41.87
N GLY A 429 -3.55 -2.46 -41.42
CA GLY A 429 -3.52 -2.82 -40.00
C GLY A 429 -4.80 -2.45 -39.25
N TRP A 430 -5.90 -2.13 -39.95
CA TRP A 430 -7.14 -1.69 -39.30
C TRP A 430 -8.03 -2.84 -38.83
N ILE A 431 -7.82 -4.02 -39.42
CA ILE A 431 -8.43 -5.28 -38.98
C ILE A 431 -7.35 -6.35 -38.99
N TYR A 432 -7.25 -7.17 -37.95
CA TYR A 432 -6.35 -8.33 -37.90
C TYR A 432 -6.84 -9.38 -36.89
N ALA A 433 -6.11 -10.47 -36.70
CA ALA A 433 -6.43 -11.49 -35.70
C ALA A 433 -5.46 -11.46 -34.52
N ASP A 434 -5.96 -11.62 -33.30
CA ASP A 434 -5.12 -11.83 -32.09
C ASP A 434 -4.88 -13.33 -31.80
N GLU A 435 -4.15 -13.64 -30.73
CA GLU A 435 -3.84 -15.02 -30.31
C GLU A 435 -5.10 -15.88 -30.05
N GLN A 436 -6.21 -15.23 -29.67
CA GLN A 436 -7.49 -15.88 -29.37
C GLN A 436 -8.35 -16.06 -30.63
N GLN A 437 -7.85 -15.63 -31.79
CA GLN A 437 -8.58 -15.58 -33.05
C GLN A 437 -9.82 -14.67 -32.96
N ASN A 438 -9.72 -13.56 -32.23
CA ASN A 438 -10.67 -12.46 -32.35
C ASN A 438 -10.34 -11.64 -33.61
N ALA A 439 -11.36 -11.17 -34.33
CA ALA A 439 -11.18 -10.09 -35.28
C ALA A 439 -11.04 -8.78 -34.48
N VAL A 440 -9.84 -8.19 -34.54
CA VAL A 440 -9.46 -6.96 -33.87
C VAL A 440 -9.66 -5.80 -34.83
N PHE A 441 -10.49 -4.83 -34.48
CA PHE A 441 -10.77 -3.63 -35.27
C PHE A 441 -10.12 -2.43 -34.55
N THR A 442 -9.06 -1.86 -35.12
CA THR A 442 -8.32 -0.76 -34.46
C THR A 442 -9.17 0.50 -34.42
N MET A 443 -9.19 1.16 -33.26
CA MET A 443 -9.84 2.44 -33.06
C MET A 443 -8.79 3.55 -33.05
N ARG A 444 -9.07 4.64 -33.74
CA ARG A 444 -8.14 5.75 -33.95
C ARG A 444 -8.84 7.06 -33.62
N GLU A 445 -8.06 8.08 -33.28
CA GLU A 445 -8.56 9.44 -33.14
C GLU A 445 -9.19 9.92 -34.46
N LEU A 446 -10.20 10.78 -34.38
CA LEU A 446 -10.79 11.37 -35.57
C LEU A 446 -9.83 12.40 -36.19
N PRO A 447 -9.84 12.57 -37.53
CA PRO A 447 -8.98 13.53 -38.17
C PRO A 447 -9.31 14.95 -37.67
N THR A 448 -8.33 15.63 -37.08
CA THR A 448 -8.44 17.05 -36.75
C THR A 448 -8.27 17.87 -38.04
N GLY A 449 -9.02 18.98 -38.19
CA GLY A 449 -9.12 19.75 -39.43
C GLY A 449 -7.81 20.26 -40.07
N ALA A 450 -6.65 20.09 -39.42
CA ALA A 450 -5.33 20.40 -39.96
C ALA A 450 -4.68 19.23 -40.75
N ALA A 451 -5.08 17.98 -40.50
CA ALA A 451 -4.49 16.79 -41.13
C ALA A 451 -4.97 16.54 -42.58
N GLN A 452 -5.80 17.41 -43.14
CA GLN A 452 -6.20 17.36 -44.56
C GLN A 452 -5.08 17.81 -45.52
N THR A 453 -3.92 18.27 -45.02
CA THR A 453 -2.82 18.83 -45.84
C THR A 453 -1.55 17.98 -45.94
N ALA A 454 -1.45 16.84 -45.26
CA ALA A 454 -0.25 15.99 -45.27
C ALA A 454 -0.28 14.90 -46.36
N SER A 455 -0.48 15.29 -47.62
CA SER A 455 -0.07 14.49 -48.78
C SER A 455 0.74 15.34 -49.75
N ARG A 456 1.71 16.09 -49.24
CA ARG A 456 2.73 16.76 -50.06
C ARG A 456 3.97 15.89 -50.13
N GLY A 457 4.31 15.53 -51.36
CA GLY A 457 5.24 14.47 -51.70
C GLY A 457 6.65 14.66 -51.18
N VAL A 458 7.32 13.54 -50.97
CA VAL A 458 8.78 13.49 -50.86
C VAL A 458 9.30 12.76 -52.09
N THR A 459 9.93 13.53 -52.97
CA THR A 459 10.74 13.09 -54.09
C THR A 459 11.87 12.20 -53.60
N ARG A 460 11.97 11.00 -54.18
CA ARG A 460 13.11 10.09 -54.03
C ARG A 460 14.36 10.67 -54.70
N SER A 461 15.51 10.48 -54.08
CA SER A 461 16.79 10.27 -54.77
C SER A 461 17.65 9.26 -53.99
N PRO A 462 18.54 8.50 -54.67
CA PRO A 462 18.95 7.16 -54.24
C PRO A 462 20.39 7.07 -53.70
N ASN A 463 20.69 5.91 -53.11
CA ASN A 463 21.97 5.43 -52.54
C ASN A 463 22.17 5.87 -51.06
N VAL A 464 22.48 5.02 -50.08
CA VAL A 464 23.50 3.96 -50.02
C VAL A 464 23.18 3.03 -48.81
N ASP A 465 23.45 1.74 -49.02
CA ASP A 465 23.80 0.63 -48.11
C ASP A 465 22.79 -0.09 -47.19
N ILE A 466 22.87 -1.40 -47.39
CA ILE A 466 22.26 -2.54 -46.72
C ILE A 466 23.05 -2.80 -45.44
N GLU A 467 22.39 -2.88 -44.29
CA GLU A 467 22.74 -3.89 -43.29
C GLU A 467 21.56 -4.18 -42.35
N SER A 468 21.44 -5.45 -42.01
CA SER A 468 20.28 -6.13 -41.46
C SER A 468 20.04 -5.86 -39.97
N SER A 469 18.80 -5.56 -39.59
CA SER A 469 18.27 -6.01 -38.29
C SER A 469 16.75 -6.21 -38.35
N THR A 470 16.36 -7.40 -37.93
CA THR A 470 15.02 -7.97 -38.02
C THR A 470 14.14 -7.46 -36.87
N THR A 471 13.41 -6.37 -37.10
CA THR A 471 12.19 -6.02 -36.35
C THR A 471 11.29 -5.22 -37.28
N GLY A 472 10.29 -5.88 -37.86
CA GLY A 472 9.31 -5.26 -38.75
C GLY A 472 8.34 -4.37 -37.99
N ALA A 473 8.79 -3.20 -37.55
CA ALA A 473 7.91 -2.10 -37.21
C ALA A 473 7.38 -1.51 -38.53
N ILE A 474 6.16 -1.92 -38.90
CA ILE A 474 5.44 -1.27 -39.98
C ILE A 474 5.10 0.13 -39.48
N SER A 475 5.75 1.13 -40.06
CA SER A 475 5.47 2.56 -39.82
C SER A 475 4.04 2.86 -40.27
N LEU A 476 3.12 2.90 -39.31
CA LEU A 476 1.74 3.38 -39.44
C LEU A 476 1.79 4.91 -39.50
N GLY A 477 1.23 5.50 -40.55
CA GLY A 477 1.11 6.96 -40.67
C GLY A 477 0.12 7.54 -39.63
N ASP A 478 0.63 8.48 -38.84
CA ASP A 478 0.01 9.66 -38.19
C ASP A 478 -1.39 9.62 -37.53
N GLU A 479 -2.07 8.48 -37.39
CA GLU A 479 -3.29 8.36 -36.55
C GLU A 479 -2.99 7.53 -35.29
N ALA A 480 -2.94 8.17 -34.12
CA ALA A 480 -2.73 7.48 -32.85
C ALA A 480 -3.84 6.44 -32.60
N THR A 481 -3.45 5.19 -32.38
CA THR A 481 -4.38 4.12 -32.06
C THR A 481 -4.75 4.19 -30.58
N THR A 482 -6.02 4.45 -30.28
CA THR A 482 -6.53 4.76 -28.94
C THR A 482 -7.40 3.65 -28.35
N GLY A 483 -7.68 2.61 -29.13
CA GLY A 483 -8.39 1.42 -28.65
C GLY A 483 -8.51 0.32 -29.71
N ALA A 484 -9.20 -0.76 -29.36
CA ALA A 484 -9.59 -1.79 -30.33
C ALA A 484 -10.91 -2.45 -29.94
N PHE A 485 -11.80 -2.63 -30.93
CA PHE A 485 -13.01 -3.43 -30.80
C PHE A 485 -12.71 -4.89 -31.17
N LEU A 486 -13.20 -5.83 -30.38
CA LEU A 486 -12.93 -7.26 -30.53
C LEU A 486 -14.20 -8.01 -30.88
N ARG A 487 -14.11 -8.90 -31.88
CA ARG A 487 -15.16 -9.85 -32.23
C ARG A 487 -14.63 -11.27 -32.20
N GLY A 488 -15.20 -12.13 -31.37
CA GLY A 488 -14.83 -13.54 -31.32
C GLY A 488 -15.21 -14.28 -32.60
N THR A 489 -14.23 -14.96 -33.23
CA THR A 489 -14.45 -15.69 -34.48
C THR A 489 -14.29 -17.20 -34.37
N ARG A 490 -13.71 -17.69 -33.27
CA ARG A 490 -13.45 -19.11 -33.04
C ARG A 490 -14.71 -19.86 -32.59
N GLY A 491 -15.11 -20.89 -33.33
CA GLY A 491 -16.24 -21.78 -33.00
C GLY A 491 -17.57 -21.38 -33.66
N GLU A 492 -18.52 -22.30 -33.71
CA GLU A 492 -19.79 -22.13 -34.46
C GLU A 492 -20.75 -21.12 -33.82
N ASP A 493 -20.73 -20.95 -32.49
CA ASP A 493 -21.68 -20.08 -31.76
C ASP A 493 -21.01 -18.94 -30.99
N ASN A 494 -19.85 -18.47 -31.46
CA ASN A 494 -19.13 -17.40 -30.78
C ASN A 494 -19.86 -16.05 -30.90
N THR A 495 -20.46 -15.64 -29.78
CA THR A 495 -21.18 -14.38 -29.64
C THR A 495 -20.34 -13.28 -29.00
N PHE A 496 -19.07 -13.56 -28.66
CA PHE A 496 -18.19 -12.60 -27.99
C PHE A 496 -18.02 -11.33 -28.84
N MET A 497 -18.25 -10.21 -28.19
CA MET A 497 -17.90 -8.88 -28.64
C MET A 497 -17.54 -8.04 -27.41
N GLY A 498 -16.60 -7.12 -27.58
CA GLY A 498 -16.16 -6.22 -26.51
C GLY A 498 -15.00 -5.35 -26.98
N TYR A 499 -14.29 -4.76 -26.03
CA TYR A 499 -13.14 -3.89 -26.31
C TYR A 499 -11.88 -4.47 -25.68
N ALA A 500 -10.73 -4.21 -26.30
CA ALA A 500 -9.45 -4.52 -25.69
C ALA A 500 -9.22 -3.66 -24.44
N SER A 501 -8.58 -4.24 -23.42
CA SER A 501 -8.30 -3.57 -22.15
C SER A 501 -7.57 -2.23 -22.37
N GLY A 502 -8.04 -1.19 -21.69
CA GLY A 502 -7.47 0.16 -21.79
C GLY A 502 -8.01 1.01 -22.94
N SER A 503 -8.82 0.47 -23.86
CA SER A 503 -9.41 1.21 -24.99
C SER A 503 -10.15 2.47 -24.53
N LYS A 504 -9.87 3.61 -25.16
CA LYS A 504 -10.55 4.88 -24.90
C LYS A 504 -11.76 5.07 -25.81
N ARG A 505 -12.94 4.64 -25.35
CA ARG A 505 -14.20 4.65 -26.12
C ARG A 505 -14.73 6.04 -26.51
N THR A 506 -14.21 7.11 -25.90
CA THR A 506 -14.61 8.51 -26.14
C THR A 506 -13.56 9.34 -26.88
N GLU A 507 -12.38 8.77 -27.13
CA GLU A 507 -11.26 9.42 -27.85
C GLU A 507 -10.86 8.64 -29.11
N GLY A 508 -11.40 7.43 -29.30
CA GLY A 508 -11.09 6.55 -30.41
C GLY A 508 -12.32 5.93 -31.03
N TRP A 509 -12.33 5.79 -32.35
CA TRP A 509 -13.39 5.13 -33.11
C TRP A 509 -12.83 4.27 -34.22
N PHE A 510 -13.55 3.21 -34.57
CA PHE A 510 -13.30 2.52 -35.83
C PHE A 510 -14.02 3.28 -36.95
N TYR A 511 -13.26 3.72 -37.96
CA TYR A 511 -13.82 4.32 -39.16
C TYR A 511 -13.01 3.97 -40.41
N PHE A 512 -13.60 4.18 -41.57
CA PHE A 512 -12.92 4.16 -42.85
C PHE A 512 -13.62 5.07 -43.85
N HIS A 513 -12.91 5.44 -44.92
CA HIS A 513 -13.42 6.29 -45.97
C HIS A 513 -13.77 5.49 -47.22
N PHE A 514 -14.79 5.94 -47.95
CA PHE A 514 -15.22 5.34 -49.22
C PHE A 514 -15.79 6.41 -50.16
N GLY A 515 -15.61 6.23 -51.47
CA GLY A 515 -15.99 7.25 -52.46
C GLY A 515 -15.02 8.42 -52.53
N GLY A 516 -15.20 9.25 -53.57
CA GLY A 516 -14.36 10.41 -53.86
C GLY A 516 -12.86 10.08 -54.03
N LYS A 517 -12.04 11.13 -54.12
CA LYS A 517 -10.59 11.02 -54.09
C LYS A 517 -10.09 11.01 -52.65
N ALA A 518 -8.88 10.50 -52.44
CA ALA A 518 -8.28 10.41 -51.11
C ALA A 518 -8.06 11.78 -50.44
N THR A 519 -7.95 12.84 -51.23
CA THR A 519 -7.70 14.24 -50.81
C THR A 519 -8.98 15.04 -50.58
N ASP A 520 -10.15 14.51 -50.92
CA ASP A 520 -11.40 15.24 -50.83
C ASP A 520 -11.83 15.36 -49.36
N GLU A 521 -12.48 16.47 -49.01
CA GLU A 521 -13.07 16.68 -47.69
C GLU A 521 -14.23 15.71 -47.44
N ILE A 522 -14.49 15.36 -46.19
CA ILE A 522 -15.57 14.45 -45.84
C ILE A 522 -16.92 15.17 -46.00
N GLU A 523 -17.66 14.81 -47.04
CA GLU A 523 -18.97 15.42 -47.32
C GLU A 523 -20.11 14.72 -46.57
N LYS A 524 -19.94 13.43 -46.22
CA LYS A 524 -20.98 12.64 -45.58
C LYS A 524 -20.44 11.63 -44.58
N VAL A 525 -20.99 11.63 -43.36
CA VAL A 525 -20.70 10.63 -42.33
C VAL A 525 -21.87 9.67 -42.16
N ILE A 526 -21.60 8.36 -42.17
CA ILE A 526 -22.56 7.30 -41.91
C ILE A 526 -22.20 6.66 -40.57
N ILE A 527 -23.09 6.80 -39.59
CA ILE A 527 -22.89 6.28 -38.22
C ILE A 527 -23.59 4.92 -38.08
N CYS A 528 -22.82 3.88 -37.75
CA CYS A 528 -23.29 2.51 -37.55
C CYS A 528 -22.99 2.01 -36.13
N LYS A 529 -23.69 0.97 -35.68
CA LYS A 529 -23.54 0.41 -34.32
C LYS A 529 -22.18 -0.27 -34.08
N SER A 530 -21.60 -0.90 -35.11
CA SER A 530 -20.39 -1.71 -34.99
C SER A 530 -19.52 -1.64 -36.25
N PRO A 531 -18.24 -2.04 -36.18
CA PRO A 531 -17.37 -2.14 -37.37
C PRO A 531 -17.96 -3.03 -38.47
N ILE A 532 -18.58 -4.16 -38.10
CA ILE A 532 -19.20 -5.08 -39.07
C ILE A 532 -20.39 -4.40 -39.74
N ASP A 533 -21.23 -3.67 -39.00
CA ASP A 533 -22.35 -2.91 -39.58
C ASP A 533 -21.86 -1.79 -40.50
N ALA A 534 -20.78 -1.09 -40.13
CA ALA A 534 -20.19 -0.03 -40.95
C ALA A 534 -19.72 -0.57 -42.31
N ILE A 535 -19.00 -1.70 -42.32
CA ILE A 535 -18.56 -2.38 -43.55
C ILE A 535 -19.77 -2.91 -44.32
N SER A 536 -20.76 -3.49 -43.64
CA SER A 536 -21.96 -4.04 -44.29
C SER A 536 -22.81 -2.96 -44.95
N CYS A 537 -23.01 -1.82 -44.28
CA CYS A 537 -23.74 -0.68 -44.81
C CYS A 537 -23.03 -0.09 -46.05
N CYS A 538 -21.69 -0.03 -46.02
CA CYS A 538 -20.88 0.38 -47.16
C CYS A 538 -21.04 -0.60 -48.34
N ALA A 539 -20.92 -1.91 -48.11
CA ALA A 539 -21.08 -2.94 -49.14
C ALA A 539 -22.47 -2.88 -49.80
N LEU A 540 -23.53 -2.77 -49.00
CA LEU A 540 -24.90 -2.60 -49.50
C LEU A 540 -25.08 -1.31 -50.30
N SER A 541 -24.44 -0.20 -49.89
CA SER A 541 -24.50 1.06 -50.63
C SER A 541 -23.89 0.91 -52.03
N LEU A 542 -22.77 0.17 -52.15
CA LEU A 542 -22.14 -0.11 -53.44
C LEU A 542 -22.99 -1.04 -54.31
N ALA A 543 -23.63 -2.04 -53.71
CA ALA A 543 -24.42 -3.03 -54.43
C ALA A 543 -25.75 -2.48 -55.00
N VAL A 544 -26.24 -1.37 -54.44
CA VAL A 544 -27.47 -0.69 -54.89
C VAL A 544 -27.17 0.51 -55.79
N SER A 545 -25.96 1.08 -55.72
CA SER A 545 -25.52 2.20 -56.56
C SER A 545 -24.86 1.73 -57.86
N SER A 546 -24.98 2.52 -58.93
CA SER A 546 -24.32 2.27 -60.24
C SER A 546 -22.82 2.58 -60.21
N GLY A 547 -22.08 2.08 -59.21
CA GLY A 547 -20.65 2.31 -59.04
C GLY A 547 -20.27 3.02 -57.73
N VAL A 548 -18.99 3.37 -57.62
CA VAL A 548 -18.41 4.08 -56.47
C VAL A 548 -18.90 5.53 -56.46
N PRO A 549 -19.44 6.06 -55.34
CA PRO A 549 -19.88 7.45 -55.26
C PRO A 549 -18.76 8.46 -55.50
N GLU A 550 -19.07 9.55 -56.19
CA GLU A 550 -18.13 10.66 -56.43
C GLU A 550 -17.83 11.47 -55.17
N ILE A 551 -18.74 11.45 -54.18
CA ILE A 551 -18.56 12.13 -52.90
C ILE A 551 -17.70 11.30 -51.93
N ARG A 552 -16.93 12.00 -51.10
CA ARG A 552 -16.13 11.37 -50.05
C ARG A 552 -16.98 11.11 -48.81
N MET A 553 -17.14 9.83 -48.46
CA MET A 553 -17.92 9.40 -47.31
C MET A 553 -17.04 8.79 -46.23
N MET A 554 -17.43 8.96 -44.97
CA MET A 554 -16.84 8.29 -43.81
C MET A 554 -17.87 7.35 -43.18
N PHE A 555 -17.51 6.09 -42.96
CA PHE A 555 -18.28 5.13 -42.18
C PHE A 555 -17.68 5.04 -40.79
N LEU A 556 -18.48 5.35 -39.76
CA LEU A 556 -18.04 5.51 -38.38
C LEU A 556 -18.82 4.55 -37.47
N ALA A 557 -18.11 3.71 -36.72
CA ALA A 557 -18.72 2.83 -35.72
C ALA A 557 -18.84 3.53 -34.37
N VAL A 558 -20.09 3.67 -33.89
CA VAL A 558 -20.44 4.23 -32.58
C VAL A 558 -21.44 3.28 -31.93
N ASP A 559 -21.05 2.63 -30.84
CA ASP A 559 -21.86 1.63 -30.14
C ASP A 559 -22.86 2.28 -29.17
N SER A 560 -22.51 3.44 -28.60
CA SER A 560 -23.25 4.12 -27.54
C SER A 560 -23.37 5.63 -27.76
N LEU A 561 -24.42 6.24 -27.21
CA LEU A 561 -24.57 7.70 -27.17
C LEU A 561 -23.44 8.37 -26.36
N LYS A 562 -22.88 7.67 -25.36
CA LYS A 562 -21.79 8.17 -24.50
C LYS A 562 -20.49 8.40 -25.28
N SER A 563 -20.26 7.62 -26.34
CA SER A 563 -19.10 7.71 -27.23
C SER A 563 -19.34 8.55 -28.47
N LEU A 564 -20.49 9.22 -28.60
CA LEU A 564 -20.82 9.98 -29.81
C LEU A 564 -19.90 11.21 -29.93
N PRO A 565 -19.09 11.34 -31.00
CA PRO A 565 -18.14 12.45 -31.15
C PRO A 565 -18.87 13.73 -31.59
N LEU A 566 -19.64 14.33 -30.68
CA LEU A 566 -20.50 15.47 -30.97
C LEU A 566 -19.75 16.67 -31.57
N ASN A 567 -18.54 16.98 -31.07
CA ASN A 567 -17.77 18.11 -31.56
C ASN A 567 -17.36 17.93 -33.02
N PHE A 568 -16.90 16.74 -33.40
CA PHE A 568 -16.58 16.42 -34.79
C PHE A 568 -17.83 16.40 -35.67
N LEU A 569 -18.91 15.78 -35.20
CA LEU A 569 -20.12 15.58 -36.00
C LEU A 569 -20.92 16.86 -36.24
N LYS A 570 -20.90 17.84 -35.33
CA LYS A 570 -21.64 19.10 -35.50
C LYS A 570 -21.26 19.85 -36.77
N ASP A 571 -19.99 19.79 -37.16
CA ASP A 571 -19.45 20.53 -38.28
C ASP A 571 -19.56 19.74 -39.61
N MET A 572 -20.09 18.52 -39.58
CA MET A 572 -20.19 17.68 -40.79
C MET A 572 -21.37 18.11 -41.68
N PRO A 573 -21.17 18.24 -43.02
CA PRO A 573 -22.21 18.73 -43.94
C PRO A 573 -23.45 17.83 -44.00
N ALA A 574 -23.26 16.51 -43.98
CA ALA A 574 -24.34 15.54 -44.00
C ALA A 574 -24.04 14.35 -43.09
N ILE A 575 -25.02 13.96 -42.27
CA ILE A 575 -24.88 12.84 -41.34
C ILE A 575 -26.04 11.88 -41.57
N THR A 576 -25.75 10.59 -41.74
CA THR A 576 -26.75 9.53 -41.79
C THR A 576 -26.56 8.58 -40.62
N VAL A 577 -27.62 8.39 -39.83
CA VAL A 577 -27.61 7.42 -38.73
C VAL A 577 -28.21 6.12 -39.26
N ALA A 578 -27.35 5.12 -39.41
CA ALA A 578 -27.63 3.81 -39.97
C ALA A 578 -27.53 2.75 -38.86
N TYR A 579 -28.47 2.79 -37.91
CA TYR A 579 -28.59 1.77 -36.86
C TYR A 579 -29.59 0.70 -37.28
N GLY A 580 -29.50 -0.48 -36.66
CA GLY A 580 -30.43 -1.58 -36.92
C GLY A 580 -31.89 -1.22 -36.61
N ASN A 581 -32.80 -2.01 -37.18
CA ASN A 581 -34.24 -1.86 -37.03
C ASN A 581 -34.79 -2.62 -35.79
N ASP A 582 -33.94 -2.85 -34.79
CA ASP A 582 -34.34 -3.31 -33.46
C ASP A 582 -34.78 -2.13 -32.57
N ASP A 583 -35.46 -2.41 -31.45
CA ASP A 583 -35.93 -1.36 -30.54
C ASP A 583 -34.78 -0.49 -30.02
N GLY A 584 -33.64 -1.12 -29.70
CA GLY A 584 -32.45 -0.42 -29.25
C GLY A 584 -31.87 0.51 -30.31
N GLY A 585 -31.79 0.07 -31.56
CA GLY A 585 -31.29 0.85 -32.69
C GLY A 585 -32.21 2.01 -33.04
N ARG A 586 -33.53 1.80 -33.05
CA ARG A 586 -34.52 2.88 -33.26
C ARG A 586 -34.43 3.96 -32.18
N ASN A 587 -34.33 3.56 -30.92
CA ASN A 587 -34.25 4.52 -29.81
C ASN A 587 -32.94 5.31 -29.84
N ARG A 588 -31.80 4.65 -30.12
CA ARG A 588 -30.51 5.34 -30.28
C ARG A 588 -30.53 6.30 -31.47
N ALA A 589 -31.09 5.90 -32.61
CA ALA A 589 -31.18 6.77 -33.78
C ALA A 589 -32.00 8.05 -33.51
N LYS A 590 -33.12 7.93 -32.77
CA LYS A 590 -33.92 9.08 -32.33
C LYS A 590 -33.12 9.99 -31.40
N ALA A 591 -32.44 9.44 -30.40
CA ALA A 591 -31.63 10.22 -29.48
C ALA A 591 -30.46 10.95 -30.19
N ILE A 592 -29.80 10.31 -31.17
CA ILE A 592 -28.79 10.99 -31.99
C ILE A 592 -29.42 12.13 -32.81
N LYS A 593 -30.63 11.93 -33.36
CA LYS A 593 -31.36 12.96 -34.11
C LYS A 593 -31.75 14.16 -33.25
N GLU A 594 -32.05 13.95 -31.97
CA GLU A 594 -32.30 15.03 -31.01
C GLU A 594 -31.02 15.83 -30.71
N LEU A 595 -29.88 15.16 -30.57
CA LEU A 595 -28.58 15.81 -30.32
C LEU A 595 -27.99 16.48 -31.56
N LEU A 596 -28.25 15.94 -32.75
CA LEU A 596 -27.76 16.39 -34.05
C LEU A 596 -28.94 16.49 -35.03
N PRO A 597 -29.70 17.61 -35.01
CA PRO A 597 -30.91 17.77 -35.82
C PRO A 597 -30.71 17.66 -37.33
N GLN A 598 -29.50 17.89 -37.84
CA GLN A 598 -29.14 17.75 -39.26
C GLN A 598 -29.04 16.30 -39.75
N THR A 599 -29.09 15.32 -38.85
CA THR A 599 -28.95 13.89 -39.20
C THR A 599 -30.15 13.34 -39.97
N VAL A 600 -29.92 12.40 -40.89
CA VAL A 600 -30.97 11.62 -41.56
C VAL A 600 -30.94 10.19 -41.02
N ILE A 601 -32.07 9.69 -40.52
CA ILE A 601 -32.16 8.31 -40.05
C ILE A 601 -32.42 7.39 -41.25
N LYS A 602 -31.59 6.37 -41.43
CA LYS A 602 -31.79 5.30 -42.42
C LYS A 602 -31.88 3.97 -41.69
N GLN A 603 -33.01 3.28 -41.83
CA GLN A 603 -33.23 1.98 -41.20
C GLN A 603 -32.85 0.85 -42.17
N SER A 604 -32.29 -0.22 -41.63
CA SER A 604 -32.12 -1.48 -42.35
C SER A 604 -33.48 -2.14 -42.59
N LYS A 605 -33.59 -2.90 -43.68
CA LYS A 605 -34.76 -3.75 -43.96
C LYS A 605 -34.82 -4.98 -43.05
N ALA A 606 -33.66 -5.45 -42.60
CA ALA A 606 -33.52 -6.52 -41.63
C ALA A 606 -33.24 -5.97 -40.21
N ALA A 607 -32.99 -6.86 -39.25
CA ALA A 607 -32.70 -6.50 -37.86
C ALA A 607 -31.48 -5.56 -37.72
N ASP A 608 -30.43 -5.80 -38.50
CA ASP A 608 -29.24 -4.94 -38.63
C ASP A 608 -28.69 -4.97 -40.06
N TRP A 609 -27.65 -4.17 -40.32
CA TRP A 609 -27.05 -4.04 -41.66
C TRP A 609 -26.30 -5.29 -42.10
N ASN A 610 -25.72 -6.04 -41.16
CA ASN A 610 -25.05 -7.31 -41.49
C ASN A 610 -26.06 -8.38 -41.93
N THR A 611 -27.20 -8.45 -41.25
CA THR A 611 -28.30 -9.36 -41.61
C THR A 611 -28.88 -8.99 -42.98
N GLU A 612 -29.08 -7.71 -43.26
CA GLU A 612 -29.55 -7.26 -44.58
C GLU A 612 -28.57 -7.61 -45.70
N LEU A 613 -27.26 -7.50 -45.44
CA LEU A 613 -26.22 -7.90 -46.40
C LEU A 613 -26.27 -9.40 -46.71
N LEU A 614 -26.34 -10.24 -45.68
CA LEU A 614 -26.45 -11.70 -45.84
C LEU A 614 -27.71 -12.10 -46.62
N GLU A 615 -28.84 -11.44 -46.35
CA GLU A 615 -30.08 -11.67 -47.10
C GLU A 615 -29.94 -11.25 -48.57
N TYR A 616 -29.30 -10.10 -48.83
CA TYR A 616 -29.03 -9.61 -50.18
C TYR A 616 -28.14 -10.56 -50.98
N GLU A 617 -27.04 -11.04 -50.40
CA GLU A 617 -26.13 -12.00 -51.04
C GLU A 617 -26.84 -13.32 -51.34
N ARG A 618 -27.64 -13.83 -50.40
CA ARG A 618 -28.45 -15.05 -50.60
C ARG A 618 -29.41 -14.91 -51.78
N GLN A 619 -30.09 -13.76 -51.89
CA GLN A 619 -31.00 -13.49 -53.01
C GLN A 619 -30.25 -13.40 -54.34
N ASN A 620 -29.07 -12.79 -54.38
CA ASN A 620 -28.25 -12.71 -55.59
C ASN A 620 -27.72 -14.07 -56.02
N LEU A 621 -27.24 -14.91 -55.09
CA LEU A 621 -26.84 -16.29 -55.38
C LEU A 621 -27.98 -17.08 -56.03
N VAL A 622 -29.21 -16.98 -55.50
CA VAL A 622 -30.38 -17.64 -56.08
C VAL A 622 -30.70 -17.12 -57.48
N LYS A 623 -30.61 -15.80 -57.71
CA LYS A 623 -30.83 -15.19 -59.03
C LYS A 623 -29.78 -15.63 -60.05
N THR A 624 -28.51 -15.71 -59.67
CA THR A 624 -27.42 -16.18 -60.54
C THR A 624 -27.62 -17.65 -60.92
N HIS A 625 -27.92 -18.53 -59.94
CA HIS A 625 -28.20 -19.94 -60.21
C HIS A 625 -29.45 -20.15 -61.08
N GLN A 626 -30.49 -19.33 -60.93
CA GLN A 626 -31.67 -19.37 -61.80
C GLN A 626 -31.38 -18.84 -63.21
N GLY A 627 -30.51 -17.84 -63.34
CA GLY A 627 -30.03 -17.31 -64.62
C GLY A 627 -29.18 -18.32 -65.40
N GLU A 628 -28.29 -19.04 -64.72
CA GLU A 628 -27.48 -20.12 -65.30
C GLU A 628 -28.31 -21.34 -65.70
N LYS A 629 -29.32 -21.71 -64.90
CA LYS A 629 -30.32 -22.74 -65.27
C LYS A 629 -31.18 -22.33 -66.48
N LYS A 630 -31.45 -21.04 -66.66
CA LYS A 630 -32.15 -20.53 -67.87
C LYS A 630 -31.23 -20.48 -69.10
N LYS A 631 -29.95 -20.13 -68.94
CA LYS A 631 -28.95 -20.15 -70.03
C LYS A 631 -28.66 -21.57 -70.52
N SER A 632 -28.51 -22.55 -69.62
CA SER A 632 -28.30 -23.96 -69.97
C SER A 632 -29.50 -24.56 -70.73
N ARG A 633 -30.74 -24.27 -70.30
CA ARG A 633 -31.96 -24.67 -71.03
C ARG A 633 -32.13 -24.00 -72.41
N GLY A 634 -31.48 -22.87 -72.66
CA GLY A 634 -31.48 -22.18 -73.94
C GLY A 634 -30.39 -22.66 -74.91
N LEU A 635 -29.43 -23.45 -74.44
CA LEU A 635 -28.39 -24.10 -75.24
C LEU A 635 -28.76 -25.54 -75.63
N GLU A 636 -29.75 -26.14 -74.96
CA GLU A 636 -30.33 -27.46 -75.27
C GLU A 636 -31.56 -27.39 -76.22
N ARG A 637 -31.92 -26.20 -76.70
CA ARG A 637 -32.88 -25.96 -77.78
C ARG A 637 -32.16 -25.37 -78.98
#